data_AF-A0A8S4NMX8-F1
#
_entry.id   AF-A0A8S4NMX8-F1
#
_cell.length_a   1.000
_cell.length_b   1.000
_cell.length_c   1.000
_cell.angle_alpha   90.00
_cell.angle_beta   90.00
_cell.angle_gamma   90.00
#
_symmetry.space_group_name_H-M   'P 1'
#
loop_
_entity.id
_entity.type
_entity.pdbx_description
1 polymer ?
#
loop_
_entity_poly.entity_id
_entity_poly.type
_entity_poly.pdbx_seq_one_letter_code
_entity_poly.pdbx_strand_id
1 'polypeptide(L)'
;MSKEKKKVEEFLQKNPHFLKEWIRENASPELKAELSDELKVNEPVIQYDSSARNSITQCMFKSYVEGKRSKKISVQKDISALQSMNEKELFMELIRDVANELDVNVLCHKILVNVSMLTKCDRGSLFLARGPKENRFLVSKLFDVTQTSTIQESIHTADNEIKVPFGVGIAGCVAETKTMINITDAYEDPRFNKEVDKKTGYRTHSVLCMPICNHDGDVIGVAQIINKTNGNHQFNDDDIEVFKNYLTFCGIGLTNAQLFEMSVLEYKRNQMLLKMARSIFEEQSNLDNLVQKIMLESQDLLKCERCSVYIIDDTMEGEEHAAYQQHRNPVEMMRAQQRISVSSVKKFYHPEDIVFEKAFDLFACDKENIKNPSTKDLESWNNAEIARHVATTGEILNIPDIEVDAKWGKNQKVMNDYPEFKTRSLLCLPIYSSEHKVIGVAQVINKINNQPFNNNDINIFEAFGIFCGLGICNTQMYEEAVKLMAKQSVALEVLSYHATAQQEETMKLKKAVIPKASKYNLYGFDFSDFPLSDDDTVKGTIRMFLETDIMSQFHVPYEVLCRWILSVKKNYRPVTYHNWRHAFNVAQTMFTMLYTGKIKKVFTELEVFGLLVACLCHDLDHRGTNNAFQSKSDSPLAMLYGTSTMEHHHFDHCIMILNSEGNNIFQHLNPEDYRKVIKVLESAILSTDLALYFKKRGGFEKLVSSGERKWEDDNSKELLRGMMMTACDVSAITKPWEVQQQVAELVSAEFFEQGDLEKEHFDAGPIAMMDRDKKDELPKMQVGFIDGICMPVYKLLSEKFEEVAPMLHGCERNRDKWTELMPDRRDEPKKQNGQTLTKDGNPPGERTKNGDPPPQQTNSSPAEVVADNNNKMLNGGRD
;
A
#
# COMPACT_ATOMS: atom_id res chain seq x y z
N MET A 1 -50.53 -20.41 -67.83
CA MET A 1 -50.12 -20.58 -66.42
C MET A 1 -49.15 -19.49 -65.90
N SER A 2 -49.24 -18.23 -66.39
CA SER A 2 -48.27 -17.16 -66.05
C SER A 2 -48.89 -15.89 -65.43
N LYS A 3 -50.20 -15.63 -65.60
CA LYS A 3 -50.87 -14.45 -65.00
C LYS A 3 -51.38 -14.69 -63.58
N GLU A 4 -51.81 -15.89 -63.24
CA GLU A 4 -52.36 -16.21 -61.91
C GLU A 4 -51.26 -16.34 -60.86
N LYS A 5 -50.13 -16.97 -61.18
CA LYS A 5 -48.96 -17.03 -60.29
C LYS A 5 -48.47 -15.64 -59.89
N LYS A 6 -48.42 -14.71 -60.85
CA LYS A 6 -47.99 -13.33 -60.61
C LYS A 6 -48.95 -12.57 -59.67
N LYS A 7 -50.26 -12.83 -59.77
CA LYS A 7 -51.26 -12.25 -58.86
C LYS A 7 -51.15 -12.82 -57.44
N VAL A 8 -50.86 -14.11 -57.31
CA VAL A 8 -50.63 -14.74 -56.00
C VAL A 8 -49.34 -14.21 -55.37
N GLU A 9 -48.27 -14.05 -56.15
CA GLU A 9 -47.00 -13.48 -55.70
C GLU A 9 -47.15 -12.03 -55.24
N GLU A 10 -47.84 -11.18 -56.00
CA GLU A 10 -48.15 -9.80 -55.59
C GLU A 10 -49.06 -9.75 -54.35
N PHE A 11 -49.99 -10.69 -54.21
CA PHE A 11 -50.86 -10.79 -53.03
C PHE A 11 -50.09 -11.18 -51.78
N LEU A 12 -49.17 -12.15 -51.88
CA LEU A 12 -48.32 -12.59 -50.77
C LEU A 12 -47.29 -11.52 -50.37
N GLN A 13 -46.74 -10.78 -51.34
CA GLN A 13 -45.87 -9.64 -51.06
C GLN A 13 -46.60 -8.49 -50.34
N LYS A 14 -47.88 -8.27 -50.64
CA LYS A 14 -48.71 -7.25 -49.97
C LYS A 14 -49.26 -7.67 -48.62
N ASN A 15 -49.31 -8.97 -48.31
CA ASN A 15 -49.90 -9.51 -47.08
C ASN A 15 -48.94 -10.45 -46.33
N PRO A 16 -47.82 -9.93 -45.78
CA PRO A 16 -46.78 -10.75 -45.16
C PRO A 16 -47.23 -11.49 -43.91
N HIS A 17 -48.24 -11.00 -43.18
CA HIS A 17 -48.81 -11.69 -42.02
C HIS A 17 -49.52 -13.00 -42.39
N PHE A 18 -50.27 -13.02 -43.48
CA PHE A 18 -50.98 -14.22 -43.97
C PHE A 18 -49.98 -15.33 -44.35
N LEU A 19 -48.87 -14.97 -45.00
CA LEU A 19 -47.81 -15.91 -45.36
C LEU A 19 -47.13 -16.49 -44.10
N LYS A 20 -46.88 -15.67 -43.06
CA LYS A 20 -46.29 -16.13 -41.79
C LYS A 20 -47.20 -17.09 -41.03
N GLU A 21 -48.51 -16.82 -40.93
CA GLU A 21 -49.46 -17.75 -40.31
C GLU A 21 -49.58 -19.05 -41.09
N TRP A 22 -49.67 -18.97 -42.42
CA TRP A 22 -49.77 -20.17 -43.26
C TRP A 22 -48.53 -21.07 -43.13
N ILE A 23 -47.32 -20.51 -43.11
CA ILE A 23 -46.07 -21.27 -42.89
C ILE A 23 -46.06 -21.90 -41.50
N ARG A 24 -46.50 -21.16 -40.46
CA ARG A 24 -46.57 -21.68 -39.08
C ARG A 24 -47.52 -22.87 -38.96
N GLU A 25 -48.67 -22.83 -39.62
CA GLU A 25 -49.70 -23.88 -39.49
C GLU A 25 -49.48 -25.06 -40.43
N ASN A 26 -49.01 -24.83 -41.67
CA ASN A 26 -49.06 -25.84 -42.73
C ASN A 26 -47.70 -26.29 -43.30
N ALA A 27 -46.59 -25.63 -42.96
CA ALA A 27 -45.28 -26.03 -43.49
C ALA A 27 -44.70 -27.28 -42.78
N SER A 28 -43.91 -28.07 -43.53
CA SER A 28 -43.21 -29.23 -43.01
C SER A 28 -42.17 -28.86 -41.95
N PRO A 29 -41.82 -29.78 -41.03
CA PRO A 29 -40.85 -29.50 -39.96
C PRO A 29 -39.48 -29.05 -40.47
N GLU A 30 -39.03 -29.58 -41.62
CA GLU A 30 -37.74 -29.23 -42.24
C GLU A 30 -37.74 -27.78 -42.76
N LEU A 31 -38.82 -27.35 -43.44
CA LEU A 31 -38.94 -26.00 -43.97
C LEU A 31 -39.08 -24.94 -42.85
N LYS A 32 -39.72 -25.32 -41.74
CA LYS A 32 -39.80 -24.48 -40.52
C LYS A 32 -38.44 -24.29 -39.84
N ALA A 33 -37.57 -25.29 -39.92
CA ALA A 33 -36.21 -25.21 -39.37
C ALA A 33 -35.31 -24.31 -40.24
N GLU A 34 -35.35 -24.45 -41.57
CA GLU A 34 -34.59 -23.61 -42.50
C GLU A 34 -34.98 -22.12 -42.43
N LEU A 35 -36.27 -21.80 -42.30
CA LEU A 35 -36.75 -20.41 -42.25
C LEU A 35 -36.75 -19.80 -40.84
N SER A 36 -36.26 -20.52 -39.82
CA SER A 36 -36.33 -20.08 -38.42
C SER A 36 -35.43 -18.88 -38.10
N ASP A 37 -34.36 -18.66 -38.88
CA ASP A 37 -33.46 -17.52 -38.72
C ASP A 37 -33.95 -16.27 -39.49
N GLU A 38 -34.64 -16.43 -40.63
CA GLU A 38 -35.21 -15.30 -41.38
C GLU A 38 -36.52 -14.77 -40.77
N LEU A 39 -37.25 -15.59 -40.01
CA LEU A 39 -38.46 -15.18 -39.28
C LEU A 39 -38.15 -14.40 -37.99
N LYS A 40 -36.89 -14.38 -37.52
CA LYS A 40 -36.42 -13.64 -36.35
C LYS A 40 -35.85 -12.28 -36.75
N VAL A 41 -36.73 -11.34 -37.09
CA VAL A 41 -36.38 -9.91 -36.99
C VAL A 41 -37.46 -9.20 -36.18
N ASN A 42 -37.01 -8.63 -35.06
CA ASN A 42 -37.70 -7.73 -34.13
C ASN A 42 -38.69 -8.31 -33.11
N GLU A 43 -38.28 -9.34 -32.37
CA GLU A 43 -38.59 -9.38 -30.94
C GLU A 43 -37.27 -9.31 -30.15
N PRO A 44 -37.14 -8.42 -29.16
CA PRO A 44 -35.95 -8.37 -28.33
C PRO A 44 -35.96 -9.62 -27.43
N VAL A 45 -35.28 -10.67 -27.88
CA VAL A 45 -34.94 -11.80 -27.02
C VAL A 45 -33.89 -11.30 -26.03
N ILE A 46 -34.31 -11.03 -24.80
CA ILE A 46 -33.37 -10.92 -23.66
C ILE A 46 -32.81 -12.33 -23.45
N GLN A 47 -31.62 -12.59 -23.98
CA GLN A 47 -30.82 -13.74 -23.55
C GLN A 47 -30.46 -13.51 -22.08
N TYR A 48 -31.00 -14.33 -21.19
CA TYR A 48 -30.54 -14.42 -19.82
C TYR A 48 -29.18 -15.08 -19.81
N ASP A 49 -28.13 -14.27 -19.73
CA ASP A 49 -26.81 -14.72 -19.34
C ASP A 49 -26.86 -15.11 -17.85
N SER A 50 -26.82 -16.42 -17.58
CA SER A 50 -26.84 -16.99 -16.23
C SER A 50 -25.61 -16.63 -15.39
N SER A 51 -24.63 -15.92 -15.95
CA SER A 51 -23.40 -15.51 -15.27
C SER A 51 -23.41 -14.07 -14.71
N ALA A 52 -24.43 -13.25 -15.01
CA ALA A 52 -24.53 -11.87 -14.50
C ALA A 52 -25.70 -11.72 -13.51
N ARG A 53 -25.42 -11.84 -12.20
CA ARG A 53 -26.36 -11.47 -11.12
C ARG A 53 -26.55 -9.95 -10.98
N ASN A 54 -26.61 -9.19 -12.08
CA ASN A 54 -26.84 -7.76 -12.00
C ASN A 54 -28.31 -7.47 -12.28
N SER A 55 -28.97 -6.80 -11.34
CA SER A 55 -30.36 -6.34 -11.50
C SER A 55 -30.52 -5.54 -12.79
N ILE A 56 -31.66 -5.65 -13.47
CA ILE A 56 -32.01 -4.84 -14.66
C ILE A 56 -31.80 -3.34 -14.35
N THR A 57 -32.12 -2.92 -13.12
CA THR A 57 -31.90 -1.56 -12.61
C THR A 57 -30.41 -1.16 -12.63
N GLN A 58 -29.50 -2.08 -12.32
CA GLN A 58 -28.05 -1.83 -12.33
C GLN A 58 -27.50 -1.69 -13.75
N CYS A 59 -27.99 -2.49 -14.70
CA CYS A 59 -27.64 -2.35 -16.12
C CYS A 59 -28.19 -1.04 -16.72
N MET A 60 -29.41 -0.64 -16.34
CA MET A 60 -29.99 0.65 -16.74
C MET A 60 -29.22 1.83 -16.15
N PHE A 61 -28.86 1.74 -14.86
CA PHE A 61 -28.04 2.74 -14.17
C PHE A 61 -26.68 2.94 -14.86
N LYS A 62 -25.96 1.85 -15.12
CA LYS A 62 -24.67 1.87 -15.81
C LYS A 62 -24.77 2.49 -17.21
N SER A 63 -25.77 2.08 -17.98
CA SER A 63 -26.00 2.60 -19.33
C SER A 63 -26.36 4.09 -19.35
N TYR A 64 -27.07 4.58 -18.33
CA TYR A 64 -27.43 5.98 -18.18
C TYR A 64 -26.21 6.84 -17.80
N VAL A 65 -25.40 6.37 -16.86
CA VAL A 65 -24.14 7.02 -16.42
C VAL A 65 -23.13 7.11 -17.57
N GLU A 66 -23.00 6.06 -18.39
CA GLU A 66 -22.08 6.01 -19.53
C GLU A 66 -22.55 6.87 -20.73
N GLY A 67 -23.69 7.56 -20.63
CA GLY A 67 -24.18 8.47 -21.68
C GLY A 67 -24.66 7.77 -22.96
N LYS A 68 -24.79 6.43 -22.95
CA LYS A 68 -25.12 5.62 -24.13
C LYS A 68 -26.59 5.64 -24.54
N ARG A 69 -27.46 6.31 -23.76
CA ARG A 69 -28.87 6.49 -24.13
C ARG A 69 -28.99 7.72 -25.03
N SER A 70 -28.96 7.50 -26.35
CA SER A 70 -29.52 8.49 -27.28
C SER A 70 -30.93 8.83 -26.80
N LYS A 71 -31.21 10.13 -26.64
CA LYS A 71 -32.57 10.66 -26.42
C LYS A 71 -33.45 10.27 -27.61
N LYS A 72 -33.93 9.02 -27.66
CA LYS A 72 -35.12 8.69 -28.43
C LYS A 72 -36.27 9.30 -27.66
N ILE A 73 -36.58 10.55 -27.96
CA ILE A 73 -37.88 11.15 -27.69
C ILE A 73 -38.84 10.40 -28.62
N SER A 74 -39.25 9.20 -28.19
CA SER A 74 -40.29 8.42 -28.87
C SER A 74 -41.59 8.70 -28.15
N VAL A 75 -42.16 9.88 -28.39
CA VAL A 75 -43.56 10.15 -28.05
C VAL A 75 -44.30 10.48 -29.34
N GLN A 76 -44.52 9.43 -30.13
CA GLN A 76 -45.73 9.35 -30.93
C GLN A 76 -46.14 7.89 -30.91
N LYS A 77 -46.86 7.52 -29.85
CA LYS A 77 -47.66 6.30 -29.86
C LYS A 77 -48.69 6.49 -30.97
N ASP A 78 -48.89 5.47 -31.79
CA ASP A 78 -49.93 5.47 -32.80
C ASP A 78 -51.28 5.46 -32.05
N ILE A 79 -51.86 6.66 -31.84
CA ILE A 79 -53.08 6.86 -31.05
C ILE A 79 -54.22 5.98 -31.61
N SER A 80 -54.18 5.70 -32.91
CA SER A 80 -55.09 4.81 -33.63
C SER A 80 -55.04 3.36 -33.13
N ALA A 81 -53.86 2.84 -32.79
CA ALA A 81 -53.68 1.48 -32.27
C ALA A 81 -54.19 1.36 -30.83
N LEU A 82 -53.94 2.37 -29.98
CA LEU A 82 -54.43 2.39 -28.59
C LEU A 82 -55.96 2.48 -28.49
N GLN A 83 -56.59 3.22 -29.41
CA GLN A 83 -58.06 3.35 -29.47
C GLN A 83 -58.77 2.05 -29.90
N SER A 84 -58.04 1.10 -30.50
CA SER A 84 -58.57 -0.20 -30.93
C SER A 84 -58.46 -1.30 -29.87
N MET A 85 -57.78 -1.05 -28.75
CA MET A 85 -57.55 -2.02 -27.68
C MET A 85 -58.75 -2.14 -26.74
N ASN A 86 -58.91 -3.30 -26.12
CA ASN A 86 -59.91 -3.49 -25.07
C ASN A 86 -59.53 -2.68 -23.81
N GLU A 87 -60.50 -2.25 -22.99
CA GLU A 87 -60.27 -1.37 -21.83
C GLU A 87 -59.23 -1.92 -20.85
N LYS A 88 -59.22 -3.25 -20.63
CA LYS A 88 -58.21 -3.92 -19.78
C LYS A 88 -56.82 -3.94 -20.41
N GLU A 89 -56.73 -4.08 -21.73
CA GLU A 89 -55.46 -4.10 -22.46
C GLU A 89 -54.85 -2.70 -22.51
N LEU A 90 -55.68 -1.69 -22.78
CA LEU A 90 -55.31 -0.28 -22.73
C LEU A 90 -54.79 0.07 -21.33
N PHE A 91 -55.52 -0.27 -20.27
CA PHE A 91 -55.11 0.03 -18.89
C PHE A 91 -53.75 -0.59 -18.54
N MET A 92 -53.52 -1.87 -18.88
CA MET A 92 -52.24 -2.54 -18.62
C MET A 92 -51.07 -1.96 -19.44
N GLU A 93 -51.32 -1.55 -20.69
CA GLU A 93 -50.29 -0.93 -21.53
C GLU A 93 -49.90 0.47 -21.01
N LEU A 94 -50.86 1.24 -20.48
CA LEU A 94 -50.58 2.54 -19.85
C LEU A 94 -49.79 2.39 -18.53
N ILE A 95 -50.04 1.33 -17.76
CA ILE A 95 -49.24 1.00 -16.57
C ILE A 95 -47.80 0.66 -16.97
N ARG A 96 -47.64 -0.20 -17.99
CA ARG A 96 -46.31 -0.62 -18.47
C ARG A 96 -45.47 0.57 -18.95
N ASP A 97 -46.08 1.54 -19.62
CA ASP A 97 -45.39 2.75 -20.09
C ASP A 97 -44.89 3.64 -18.94
N VAL A 98 -45.70 3.80 -17.89
CA VAL A 98 -45.33 4.56 -16.67
C VAL A 98 -44.26 3.82 -15.86
N ALA A 99 -44.36 2.50 -15.73
CA ALA A 99 -43.42 1.72 -14.93
C ALA A 99 -41.99 1.67 -15.53
N ASN A 100 -41.86 1.80 -16.85
CA ASN A 100 -40.58 1.75 -17.56
C ASN A 100 -39.88 3.12 -17.71
N GLU A 101 -40.52 4.20 -17.28
CA GLU A 101 -39.96 5.55 -17.38
C GLU A 101 -39.23 5.94 -16.10
N LEU A 102 -37.99 6.40 -16.24
CA LEU A 102 -37.11 6.77 -15.11
C LEU A 102 -36.87 8.27 -15.04
N ASP A 103 -37.16 9.02 -16.11
CA ASP A 103 -37.12 10.48 -16.07
C ASP A 103 -38.42 11.01 -15.44
N VAL A 104 -38.29 11.65 -14.28
CA VAL A 104 -39.42 12.17 -13.51
C VAL A 104 -40.28 13.13 -14.36
N ASN A 105 -39.68 13.96 -15.23
CA ASN A 105 -40.43 14.93 -16.02
C ASN A 105 -41.22 14.25 -17.13
N VAL A 106 -40.59 13.32 -17.86
CA VAL A 106 -41.26 12.53 -18.91
C VAL A 106 -42.36 11.67 -18.31
N LEU A 107 -42.11 11.06 -17.15
CA LEU A 107 -43.07 10.26 -16.41
C LEU A 107 -44.29 11.08 -15.98
N CYS A 108 -44.08 12.27 -15.40
CA CYS A 108 -45.19 13.15 -15.01
C CYS A 108 -46.06 13.53 -16.22
N HIS A 109 -45.47 13.78 -17.38
CA HIS A 109 -46.21 14.10 -18.61
C HIS A 109 -47.02 12.91 -19.10
N LYS A 110 -46.40 11.72 -19.17
CA LYS A 110 -47.08 10.46 -19.53
C LYS A 110 -48.26 10.16 -18.59
N ILE A 111 -48.08 10.33 -17.28
CA ILE A 111 -49.15 10.14 -16.29
C ILE A 111 -50.35 11.02 -16.62
N LEU A 112 -50.12 12.31 -16.87
CA LEU A 112 -51.20 13.26 -17.16
C LEU A 112 -51.90 12.95 -18.49
N VAL A 113 -51.15 12.65 -19.56
CA VAL A 113 -51.73 12.27 -20.86
C VAL A 113 -52.57 10.99 -20.73
N ASN A 114 -52.09 9.99 -20.01
CA ASN A 114 -52.79 8.73 -19.81
C ASN A 114 -54.05 8.89 -18.97
N VAL A 115 -53.99 9.72 -17.92
CA VAL A 115 -55.18 10.06 -17.12
C VAL A 115 -56.22 10.80 -17.96
N SER A 116 -55.81 11.74 -18.82
CA SER A 116 -56.72 12.44 -19.72
C SER A 116 -57.43 11.50 -20.69
N MET A 117 -56.78 10.42 -21.15
CA MET A 117 -57.40 9.41 -21.99
C MET A 117 -58.38 8.52 -21.20
N LEU A 118 -58.01 8.09 -20.00
CA LEU A 118 -58.81 7.18 -19.16
C LEU A 118 -60.08 7.84 -18.61
N THR A 119 -59.98 9.11 -18.18
CA THR A 119 -61.08 9.84 -17.52
C THR A 119 -61.83 10.80 -18.47
N LYS A 120 -61.32 10.96 -19.70
CA LYS A 120 -61.84 11.90 -20.70
C LYS A 120 -61.91 13.34 -20.15
N CYS A 121 -60.91 13.77 -19.38
CA CYS A 121 -60.80 15.16 -18.94
C CYS A 121 -60.16 16.06 -20.00
N ASP A 122 -60.43 17.37 -19.92
CA ASP A 122 -59.87 18.36 -20.84
C ASP A 122 -58.40 18.66 -20.52
N ARG A 123 -58.08 18.87 -19.24
CA ARG A 123 -56.72 19.21 -18.77
C ARG A 123 -56.35 18.51 -17.48
N GLY A 124 -55.05 18.25 -17.32
CA GLY A 124 -54.46 17.71 -16.11
C GLY A 124 -53.26 18.53 -15.62
N SER A 125 -53.04 18.51 -14.31
CA SER A 125 -51.88 19.12 -13.63
C SER A 125 -51.35 18.19 -12.55
N LEU A 126 -50.03 18.14 -12.39
CA LEU A 126 -49.37 17.27 -11.42
C LEU A 126 -48.36 18.07 -10.59
N PHE A 127 -48.48 17.94 -9.28
CA PHE A 127 -47.62 18.58 -8.31
C PHE A 127 -46.80 17.54 -7.57
N LEU A 128 -45.48 17.73 -7.45
CA LEU A 128 -44.61 16.82 -6.69
C LEU A 128 -44.33 17.39 -5.30
N ALA A 129 -44.37 16.53 -4.28
CA ALA A 129 -44.03 16.92 -2.93
C ALA A 129 -42.49 17.02 -2.77
N ARG A 130 -42.01 18.13 -2.20
CA ARG A 130 -40.59 18.40 -1.92
C ARG A 130 -40.45 18.97 -0.49
N GLY A 131 -39.22 18.96 0.03
CA GLY A 131 -38.89 19.48 1.35
C GLY A 131 -38.95 18.44 2.49
N PRO A 132 -38.33 18.76 3.65
CA PRO A 132 -38.35 17.91 4.84
C PRO A 132 -39.75 17.81 5.44
N LYS A 133 -40.02 16.78 6.26
CA LYS A 133 -41.37 16.49 6.81
C LYS A 133 -42.03 17.69 7.50
N GLU A 134 -41.25 18.54 8.16
CA GLU A 134 -41.71 19.71 8.92
C GLU A 134 -42.09 20.91 8.02
N ASN A 135 -41.60 20.96 6.78
CA ASN A 135 -41.86 22.06 5.85
C ASN A 135 -42.02 21.53 4.41
N ARG A 136 -43.01 20.63 4.22
CA ARG A 136 -43.32 20.07 2.90
C ARG A 136 -44.12 21.06 2.07
N PHE A 137 -43.76 21.14 0.80
CA PHE A 137 -44.47 21.95 -0.18
C PHE A 137 -44.60 21.19 -1.49
N LEU A 138 -45.63 21.54 -2.24
CA LEU A 138 -45.89 21.05 -3.59
C LEU A 138 -45.23 21.95 -4.61
N VAL A 139 -44.65 21.32 -5.63
CA VAL A 139 -44.00 21.96 -6.75
C VAL A 139 -44.72 21.57 -8.03
N SER A 140 -45.20 22.55 -8.78
CA SER A 140 -45.73 22.31 -10.13
C SER A 140 -44.59 22.18 -11.13
N LYS A 141 -44.36 20.95 -11.61
CA LYS A 141 -43.41 20.70 -12.71
C LYS A 141 -44.08 20.76 -14.09
N LEU A 142 -45.36 20.41 -14.17
CA LEU A 142 -46.16 20.42 -15.38
C LEU A 142 -47.55 21.01 -15.08
N PHE A 143 -48.01 21.92 -15.94
CA PHE A 143 -49.29 22.61 -15.83
C PHE A 143 -50.03 22.59 -17.17
N ASP A 144 -51.36 22.52 -17.14
CA ASP A 144 -52.23 22.55 -18.33
C ASP A 144 -51.93 21.51 -19.43
N VAL A 145 -51.59 20.28 -19.03
CA VAL A 145 -51.32 19.17 -19.96
C VAL A 145 -52.63 18.70 -20.61
N THR A 146 -52.66 18.67 -21.95
CA THR A 146 -53.75 18.12 -22.77
C THR A 146 -53.29 16.84 -23.49
N GLN A 147 -54.22 16.07 -24.05
CA GLN A 147 -53.93 14.81 -24.77
C GLN A 147 -52.97 14.97 -25.96
N THR A 148 -52.84 16.17 -26.52
CA THR A 148 -51.96 16.48 -27.67
C THR A 148 -50.76 17.33 -27.32
N SER A 149 -50.63 17.76 -26.05
CA SER A 149 -49.55 18.66 -25.62
C SER A 149 -48.17 17.98 -25.65
N THR A 150 -47.15 18.72 -26.10
CA THR A 150 -45.77 18.23 -26.05
C THR A 150 -45.12 18.51 -24.69
N ILE A 151 -44.10 17.73 -24.34
CA ILE A 151 -43.34 17.89 -23.09
C ILE A 151 -42.71 19.29 -23.00
N GLN A 152 -42.18 19.83 -24.11
CA GLN A 152 -41.53 21.14 -24.13
C GLN A 152 -42.50 22.31 -23.90
N GLU A 153 -43.76 22.17 -24.29
CA GLU A 153 -44.80 23.21 -24.09
C GLU A 153 -45.35 23.21 -22.65
N SER A 154 -45.14 22.12 -21.91
CA SER A 154 -45.79 21.88 -20.61
C SER A 154 -44.83 21.98 -19.40
N ILE A 155 -43.51 22.03 -19.62
CA ILE A 155 -42.51 22.15 -18.55
C ILE A 155 -42.38 23.60 -18.09
N HIS A 156 -42.60 23.85 -16.80
CA HIS A 156 -42.21 25.11 -16.18
C HIS A 156 -40.70 25.10 -15.87
N THR A 157 -39.98 26.15 -16.25
CA THR A 157 -38.57 26.37 -15.86
C THR A 157 -38.48 26.78 -14.39
N ALA A 158 -37.29 26.66 -13.79
CA ALA A 158 -37.06 26.98 -12.36
C ALA A 158 -37.50 28.41 -11.96
N ASP A 159 -37.47 29.36 -12.90
CA ASP A 159 -37.88 30.75 -12.67
C ASP A 159 -39.42 30.94 -12.62
N ASN A 160 -40.21 29.97 -13.09
CA ASN A 160 -41.69 29.99 -13.14
C ASN A 160 -42.33 28.84 -12.33
N GLU A 161 -41.59 28.27 -11.38
CA GLU A 161 -42.03 27.14 -10.56
C GLU A 161 -43.09 27.57 -9.52
N ILE A 162 -44.29 26.98 -9.58
CA ILE A 162 -45.36 27.28 -8.61
C ILE A 162 -45.14 26.42 -7.35
N LYS A 163 -44.90 27.08 -6.22
CA LYS A 163 -44.77 26.44 -4.90
C LYS A 163 -46.05 26.63 -4.08
N VAL A 164 -46.66 25.53 -3.68
CA VAL A 164 -47.89 25.52 -2.87
C VAL A 164 -47.61 24.81 -1.54
N PRO A 165 -47.68 25.49 -0.39
CA PRO A 165 -47.56 24.83 0.91
C PRO A 165 -48.66 23.78 1.12
N PHE A 166 -48.40 22.75 1.93
CA PHE A 166 -49.45 21.83 2.36
C PHE A 166 -50.57 22.60 3.10
N GLY A 167 -51.82 22.18 2.91
CA GLY A 167 -53.02 22.83 3.44
C GLY A 167 -53.54 24.03 2.65
N VAL A 168 -52.78 24.56 1.68
CA VAL A 168 -53.17 25.76 0.92
C VAL A 168 -53.79 25.39 -0.44
N GLY A 169 -55.01 25.88 -0.70
CA GLY A 169 -55.75 25.61 -1.94
C GLY A 169 -56.20 24.14 -2.07
N ILE A 170 -56.79 23.79 -3.22
CA ILE A 170 -57.33 22.43 -3.44
C ILE A 170 -56.21 21.38 -3.40
N ALA A 171 -55.11 21.58 -4.12
CA ALA A 171 -54.00 20.62 -4.17
C ALA A 171 -53.27 20.50 -2.81
N GLY A 172 -53.04 21.61 -2.10
CA GLY A 172 -52.42 21.58 -0.77
C GLY A 172 -53.31 20.90 0.28
N CYS A 173 -54.62 21.12 0.24
CA CYS A 173 -55.58 20.44 1.12
C CYS A 173 -55.57 18.93 0.89
N VAL A 174 -55.60 18.47 -0.37
CA VAL A 174 -55.48 17.03 -0.70
C VAL A 174 -54.16 16.43 -0.21
N ALA A 175 -53.04 17.16 -0.33
CA ALA A 175 -51.75 16.70 0.16
C ALA A 175 -51.70 16.55 1.68
N GLU A 176 -52.38 17.42 2.42
CA GLU A 176 -52.43 17.39 3.89
C GLU A 176 -53.39 16.31 4.41
N THR A 177 -54.62 16.24 3.87
CA THR A 177 -55.64 15.32 4.36
C THR A 177 -55.50 13.90 3.81
N LYS A 178 -54.76 13.72 2.71
CA LYS A 178 -54.66 12.46 1.95
C LYS A 178 -56.01 11.93 1.44
N THR A 179 -57.02 12.80 1.34
CA THR A 179 -58.36 12.45 0.87
C THR A 179 -58.63 13.06 -0.50
N MET A 180 -59.32 12.31 -1.36
CA MET A 180 -59.75 12.83 -2.66
C MET A 180 -60.77 13.97 -2.51
N ILE A 181 -60.77 14.90 -3.47
CA ILE A 181 -61.74 15.98 -3.58
C ILE A 181 -62.34 15.96 -4.99
N ASN A 182 -63.67 15.79 -5.09
CA ASN A 182 -64.44 15.91 -6.33
C ASN A 182 -65.38 17.11 -6.23
N ILE A 183 -65.14 18.14 -7.04
CA ILE A 183 -65.90 19.39 -7.06
C ILE A 183 -66.70 19.45 -8.36
N THR A 184 -68.02 19.60 -8.23
CA THR A 184 -68.95 19.68 -9.36
C THR A 184 -69.10 21.09 -9.94
N ASP A 185 -68.87 22.13 -9.13
CA ASP A 185 -68.72 23.53 -9.56
C ASP A 185 -67.54 24.21 -8.82
N ALA A 186 -66.45 24.48 -9.55
CA ALA A 186 -65.24 25.06 -9.00
C ALA A 186 -65.43 26.48 -8.45
N TYR A 187 -66.41 27.25 -8.97
CA TYR A 187 -66.61 28.63 -8.53
C TYR A 187 -67.36 28.73 -7.19
N GLU A 188 -68.03 27.65 -6.78
CA GLU A 188 -68.71 27.54 -5.49
C GLU A 188 -67.77 27.05 -4.36
N ASP A 189 -66.61 26.47 -4.70
CA ASP A 189 -65.63 26.04 -3.69
C ASP A 189 -64.72 27.20 -3.24
N PRO A 190 -64.69 27.54 -1.94
CA PRO A 190 -63.90 28.66 -1.41
C PRO A 190 -62.38 28.47 -1.54
N ARG A 191 -61.91 27.23 -1.77
CA ARG A 191 -60.48 26.91 -1.93
C ARG A 191 -59.99 27.08 -3.37
N PHE A 192 -60.90 27.33 -4.33
CA PHE A 192 -60.55 27.50 -5.74
C PHE A 192 -60.04 28.91 -6.04
N ASN A 193 -58.89 29.01 -6.71
CA ASN A 193 -58.30 30.28 -7.11
C ASN A 193 -58.79 30.74 -8.48
N LYS A 194 -59.80 31.62 -8.50
CA LYS A 194 -60.42 32.19 -9.71
C LYS A 194 -59.50 33.13 -10.51
N GLU A 195 -58.38 33.57 -9.95
CA GLU A 195 -57.48 34.53 -10.63
C GLU A 195 -56.73 33.90 -11.80
N VAL A 196 -56.53 32.58 -11.78
CA VAL A 196 -55.88 31.85 -12.89
C VAL A 196 -56.81 31.82 -14.10
N ASP A 197 -58.07 31.42 -13.91
CA ASP A 197 -59.11 31.42 -14.95
C ASP A 197 -59.32 32.81 -15.59
N LYS A 198 -59.35 33.88 -14.77
CA LYS A 198 -59.50 35.26 -15.26
C LYS A 198 -58.34 35.69 -16.17
N LYS A 199 -57.11 35.22 -15.88
CA LYS A 199 -55.91 35.55 -16.66
C LYS A 199 -55.82 34.74 -17.95
N THR A 200 -56.24 33.48 -17.92
CA THR A 200 -56.14 32.57 -19.07
C THR A 200 -57.36 32.64 -19.99
N GLY A 201 -58.47 33.22 -19.54
CA GLY A 201 -59.75 33.21 -20.26
C GLY A 201 -60.43 31.83 -20.29
N TYR A 202 -59.90 30.88 -19.53
CA TYR A 202 -60.42 29.52 -19.40
C TYR A 202 -61.42 29.45 -18.24
N ARG A 203 -62.43 28.57 -18.35
CA ARG A 203 -63.41 28.35 -17.28
C ARG A 203 -63.30 26.93 -16.74
N THR A 204 -62.86 26.83 -15.49
CA THR A 204 -62.87 25.60 -14.72
C THR A 204 -64.27 25.38 -14.15
N HIS A 205 -64.95 24.32 -14.58
CA HIS A 205 -66.28 23.92 -14.12
C HIS A 205 -66.18 22.86 -13.03
N SER A 206 -65.45 21.77 -13.28
CA SER A 206 -65.29 20.68 -12.31
C SER A 206 -63.82 20.38 -12.06
N VAL A 207 -63.53 19.87 -10.86
CA VAL A 207 -62.17 19.52 -10.43
C VAL A 207 -62.20 18.18 -9.71
N LEU A 208 -61.41 17.21 -10.18
CA LEU A 208 -61.11 15.98 -9.45
C LEU A 208 -59.63 15.99 -9.07
N CYS A 209 -59.35 15.98 -7.76
CA CYS A 209 -58.01 16.08 -7.21
C CYS A 209 -57.75 14.90 -6.26
N MET A 210 -56.63 14.21 -6.47
CA MET A 210 -56.26 13.01 -5.72
C MET A 210 -54.78 13.01 -5.31
N PRO A 211 -54.46 12.49 -4.12
CA PRO A 211 -53.08 12.32 -3.70
C PRO A 211 -52.44 11.13 -4.42
N ILE A 212 -51.16 11.26 -4.75
CA ILE A 212 -50.31 10.16 -5.16
C ILE A 212 -49.46 9.78 -3.96
N CYS A 213 -49.66 8.56 -3.45
CA CYS A 213 -48.94 8.05 -2.30
C CYS A 213 -47.87 7.03 -2.71
N ASN A 214 -46.81 6.93 -1.93
CA ASN A 214 -45.87 5.81 -2.01
C ASN A 214 -46.41 4.57 -1.26
N HIS A 215 -45.63 3.50 -1.22
CA HIS A 215 -45.99 2.25 -0.53
C HIS A 215 -46.16 2.41 1.00
N ASP A 216 -45.50 3.39 1.61
CA ASP A 216 -45.62 3.73 3.04
C ASP A 216 -46.85 4.62 3.33
N GLY A 217 -47.60 5.03 2.30
CA GLY A 217 -48.75 5.92 2.43
C GLY A 217 -48.38 7.42 2.56
N ASP A 218 -47.12 7.79 2.31
CA ASP A 218 -46.67 9.18 2.24
C ASP A 218 -47.01 9.81 0.89
N VAL A 219 -47.50 11.05 0.91
CA VAL A 219 -47.84 11.79 -0.30
C VAL A 219 -46.55 12.20 -1.01
N ILE A 220 -46.35 11.72 -2.24
CA ILE A 220 -45.22 12.05 -3.11
C ILE A 220 -45.61 13.02 -4.23
N GLY A 221 -46.91 13.17 -4.48
CA GLY A 221 -47.45 14.19 -5.36
C GLY A 221 -48.97 14.29 -5.28
N VAL A 222 -49.55 15.20 -6.05
CA VAL A 222 -50.99 15.41 -6.18
C VAL A 222 -51.31 15.54 -7.65
N ALA A 223 -52.28 14.77 -8.13
CA ALA A 223 -52.80 14.86 -9.49
C ALA A 223 -54.16 15.53 -9.47
N GLN A 224 -54.32 16.53 -10.33
CA GLN A 224 -55.55 17.28 -10.50
C GLN A 224 -55.98 17.20 -11.96
N ILE A 225 -57.23 16.85 -12.20
CA ILE A 225 -57.86 16.93 -13.53
C ILE A 225 -59.08 17.83 -13.48
N ILE A 226 -59.32 18.51 -14.58
CA ILE A 226 -60.41 19.49 -14.69
C ILE A 226 -61.26 19.23 -15.94
N ASN A 227 -62.55 19.56 -15.82
CA ASN A 227 -63.54 19.54 -16.90
C ASN A 227 -63.63 18.20 -17.64
N LYS A 228 -64.59 17.34 -17.28
CA LYS A 228 -64.91 16.16 -18.08
C LYS A 228 -65.43 16.59 -19.47
N THR A 229 -64.95 15.94 -20.53
CA THR A 229 -65.27 16.29 -21.92
C THR A 229 -66.63 15.76 -22.39
N ASN A 230 -67.17 14.72 -21.74
CA ASN A 230 -68.49 14.14 -22.00
C ASN A 230 -69.50 14.43 -20.87
N GLY A 231 -70.72 14.83 -21.22
CA GLY A 231 -71.80 15.13 -20.26
C GLY A 231 -71.73 16.53 -19.65
N ASN A 232 -72.26 16.70 -18.43
CA ASN A 232 -72.35 18.00 -17.72
C ASN A 232 -71.03 18.44 -17.06
N HIS A 233 -69.88 18.05 -17.62
CA HIS A 233 -68.53 18.27 -17.09
C HIS A 233 -68.19 17.58 -15.75
N GLN A 234 -69.13 16.88 -15.10
CA GLN A 234 -68.91 16.25 -13.78
C GLN A 234 -68.27 14.86 -13.87
N PHE A 235 -67.38 14.55 -12.92
CA PHE A 235 -66.77 13.22 -12.78
C PHE A 235 -67.68 12.28 -11.97
N ASN A 236 -67.87 11.06 -12.45
CA ASN A 236 -68.69 10.02 -11.81
C ASN A 236 -67.85 9.03 -10.98
N ASP A 237 -68.52 8.10 -10.30
CA ASP A 237 -67.84 7.11 -9.45
C ASP A 237 -66.90 6.18 -10.23
N ASP A 238 -67.22 5.87 -11.50
CA ASP A 238 -66.34 5.08 -12.37
C ASP A 238 -65.03 5.83 -12.69
N ASP A 239 -65.10 7.14 -13.00
CA ASP A 239 -63.90 7.96 -13.24
C ASP A 239 -63.02 8.02 -11.99
N ILE A 240 -63.65 8.11 -10.82
CA ILE A 240 -62.98 8.13 -9.51
C ILE A 240 -62.23 6.81 -9.31
N GLU A 241 -62.88 5.67 -9.54
CA GLU A 241 -62.26 4.36 -9.35
C GLU A 241 -61.10 4.14 -10.34
N VAL A 242 -61.28 4.46 -11.62
CA VAL A 242 -60.23 4.34 -12.64
C VAL A 242 -59.04 5.25 -12.32
N PHE A 243 -59.30 6.51 -11.93
CA PHE A 243 -58.24 7.46 -11.60
C PHE A 243 -57.46 7.02 -10.35
N LYS A 244 -58.15 6.58 -9.30
CA LYS A 244 -57.54 6.05 -8.08
C LYS A 244 -56.68 4.82 -8.34
N ASN A 245 -57.20 3.87 -9.11
CA ASN A 245 -56.47 2.65 -9.45
C ASN A 245 -55.21 2.97 -10.26
N TYR A 246 -55.31 3.89 -11.23
CA TYR A 246 -54.16 4.31 -12.03
C TYR A 246 -53.09 5.04 -11.22
N LEU A 247 -53.48 5.97 -10.34
CA LEU A 247 -52.54 6.74 -9.50
C LEU A 247 -51.76 5.86 -8.52
N THR A 248 -52.32 4.72 -8.10
CA THR A 248 -51.60 3.74 -7.27
C THR A 248 -50.35 3.22 -7.98
N PHE A 249 -50.45 2.88 -9.27
CA PHE A 249 -49.30 2.47 -10.07
C PHE A 249 -48.35 3.63 -10.41
N CYS A 250 -48.91 4.82 -10.64
CA CYS A 250 -48.12 6.03 -10.85
C CYS A 250 -47.26 6.36 -9.63
N GLY A 251 -47.76 6.09 -8.42
CA GLY A 251 -46.99 6.31 -7.19
C GLY A 251 -45.75 5.44 -7.11
N ILE A 252 -45.83 4.18 -7.55
CA ILE A 252 -44.70 3.26 -7.64
C ILE A 252 -43.68 3.77 -8.68
N GLY A 253 -44.15 4.13 -9.88
CA GLY A 253 -43.30 4.66 -10.95
C GLY A 253 -42.57 5.94 -10.53
N LEU A 254 -43.28 6.89 -9.92
CA LEU A 254 -42.72 8.17 -9.46
C LEU A 254 -41.70 7.97 -8.34
N THR A 255 -41.99 7.07 -7.38
CA THR A 255 -41.03 6.73 -6.32
C THR A 255 -39.74 6.18 -6.93
N ASN A 256 -39.84 5.25 -7.89
CA ASN A 256 -38.70 4.65 -8.56
C ASN A 256 -37.88 5.68 -9.37
N ALA A 257 -38.55 6.55 -10.13
CA ALA A 257 -37.90 7.63 -10.89
C ALA A 257 -37.18 8.64 -9.98
N GLN A 258 -37.79 9.02 -8.84
CA GLN A 258 -37.16 9.90 -7.85
C GLN A 258 -35.94 9.24 -7.17
N LEU A 259 -36.07 7.98 -6.77
CA LEU A 259 -34.95 7.21 -6.20
C LEU A 259 -33.80 7.07 -7.21
N PHE A 260 -34.11 6.83 -8.48
CA PHE A 260 -33.12 6.78 -9.55
C PHE A 260 -32.42 8.14 -9.73
N GLU A 261 -33.17 9.24 -9.83
CA GLU A 261 -32.61 10.60 -9.92
C GLU A 261 -31.66 10.90 -8.75
N MET A 262 -32.08 10.59 -7.51
CA MET A 262 -31.24 10.73 -6.32
C MET A 262 -29.96 9.88 -6.39
N SER A 263 -30.07 8.60 -6.78
CA SER A 263 -28.92 7.70 -6.91
C SER A 263 -27.90 8.18 -7.95
N VAL A 264 -28.37 8.76 -9.06
CA VAL A 264 -27.50 9.31 -10.10
C VAL A 264 -26.77 10.56 -9.59
N LEU A 265 -27.44 11.43 -8.85
CA LEU A 265 -26.82 12.61 -8.24
C LEU A 265 -25.77 12.22 -7.20
N GLU A 266 -26.07 11.26 -6.33
CA GLU A 266 -25.11 10.73 -5.35
C GLU A 266 -23.90 10.09 -6.02
N TYR A 267 -24.12 9.29 -7.07
CA TYR A 267 -23.03 8.68 -7.83
C TYR A 267 -22.14 9.74 -8.50
N LYS A 268 -22.73 10.76 -9.14
CA LYS A 268 -21.96 11.86 -9.73
C LYS A 268 -21.13 12.59 -8.67
N ARG A 269 -21.71 12.84 -7.49
CA ARG A 269 -21.01 13.44 -6.34
C ARG A 269 -19.81 12.59 -5.92
N ASN A 270 -20.00 11.27 -5.74
CA ASN A 270 -18.93 10.37 -5.34
C ASN A 270 -17.84 10.23 -6.41
N GLN A 271 -18.19 10.20 -7.69
CA GLN A 271 -17.21 10.19 -8.78
C GLN A 271 -16.35 11.46 -8.80
N MET A 272 -16.95 12.62 -8.54
CA MET A 272 -16.21 13.89 -8.44
C MET A 272 -15.19 13.84 -7.30
N LEU A 273 -15.60 13.39 -6.11
CA LEU A 273 -14.71 13.22 -4.96
C LEU A 273 -13.57 12.23 -5.25
N LEU A 274 -13.87 11.08 -5.89
CA LEU A 274 -12.84 10.10 -6.24
C LEU A 274 -11.85 10.62 -7.28
N LYS A 275 -12.33 11.37 -8.27
CA LYS A 275 -11.45 12.00 -9.28
C LYS A 275 -10.50 12.99 -8.61
N MET A 276 -11.01 13.78 -7.66
CA MET A 276 -10.22 14.73 -6.88
C MET A 276 -9.20 14.03 -5.98
N ALA A 277 -9.62 12.98 -5.27
CA ALA A 277 -8.71 12.19 -4.44
C ALA A 277 -7.56 11.61 -5.27
N ARG A 278 -7.84 11.05 -6.46
CA ARG A 278 -6.80 10.60 -7.40
C ARG A 278 -5.86 11.72 -7.81
N SER A 279 -6.41 12.88 -8.17
CA SER A 279 -5.65 14.08 -8.53
C SER A 279 -4.66 14.46 -7.42
N ILE A 280 -5.09 14.48 -6.16
CA ILE A 280 -4.25 14.77 -4.98
C ILE A 280 -3.17 13.69 -4.80
N PHE A 281 -3.56 12.40 -4.80
CA PHE A 281 -2.61 11.32 -4.54
C PHE A 281 -1.62 11.02 -5.68
N GLU A 282 -1.87 11.51 -6.89
CA GLU A 282 -0.90 11.44 -7.99
C GLU A 282 0.31 12.35 -7.76
N GLU A 283 0.14 13.46 -7.04
CA GLU A 283 1.21 14.45 -6.80
C GLU A 283 1.79 14.28 -5.39
N GLN A 284 2.79 13.43 -5.23
CA GLN A 284 3.45 13.17 -3.93
C GLN A 284 4.89 13.69 -3.87
N SER A 285 5.31 14.47 -4.87
CA SER A 285 6.72 14.85 -5.05
C SER A 285 7.17 15.95 -4.09
N ASN A 286 6.30 16.94 -3.84
CA ASN A 286 6.59 18.14 -3.07
C ASN A 286 5.29 18.68 -2.48
N LEU A 287 5.33 19.08 -1.21
CA LEU A 287 4.21 19.68 -0.49
C LEU A 287 3.64 20.92 -1.20
N ASP A 288 4.49 21.78 -1.77
CA ASP A 288 4.07 23.03 -2.41
C ASP A 288 3.19 22.74 -3.65
N ASN A 289 3.60 21.76 -4.48
CA ASN A 289 2.85 21.35 -5.67
C ASN A 289 1.52 20.67 -5.29
N LEU A 290 1.53 19.87 -4.23
CA LEU A 290 0.34 19.22 -3.73
C LEU A 290 -0.69 20.25 -3.23
N VAL A 291 -0.25 21.21 -2.41
CA VAL A 291 -1.11 22.26 -1.88
C VAL A 291 -1.66 23.14 -3.00
N GLN A 292 -0.84 23.47 -4.01
CA GLN A 292 -1.30 24.16 -5.22
C GLN A 292 -2.46 23.41 -5.89
N LYS A 293 -2.31 22.10 -6.06
CA LYS A 293 -3.34 21.25 -6.67
C LYS A 293 -4.61 21.21 -5.81
N ILE A 294 -4.46 21.07 -4.49
CA ILE A 294 -5.57 21.12 -3.52
C ILE A 294 -6.36 22.44 -3.66
N MET A 295 -5.67 23.57 -3.78
CA MET A 295 -6.31 24.89 -3.87
C MET A 295 -7.07 25.08 -5.16
N LEU A 296 -6.49 24.68 -6.30
CA LEU A 296 -7.14 24.73 -7.62
C LEU A 296 -8.40 23.86 -7.65
N GLU A 297 -8.31 22.64 -7.13
CA GLU A 297 -9.45 21.71 -7.06
C GLU A 297 -10.53 22.21 -6.10
N SER A 298 -10.16 22.79 -4.94
CA SER A 298 -11.11 23.39 -3.98
C SER A 298 -11.89 24.54 -4.62
N GLN A 299 -11.20 25.39 -5.36
CA GLN A 299 -11.81 26.53 -6.04
C GLN A 299 -12.78 26.09 -7.13
N ASP A 300 -12.41 25.06 -7.91
CA ASP A 300 -13.28 24.52 -8.94
C ASP A 300 -14.45 23.71 -8.38
N LEU A 301 -14.29 23.09 -7.20
CA LEU A 301 -15.33 22.33 -6.49
C LEU A 301 -16.41 23.26 -5.90
N LEU A 302 -15.99 24.28 -5.16
CA LEU A 302 -16.90 25.15 -4.41
C LEU A 302 -17.26 26.44 -5.13
N LYS A 303 -16.62 26.71 -6.28
CA LYS A 303 -16.82 27.92 -7.10
C LYS A 303 -16.67 29.18 -6.24
N CYS A 304 -15.49 29.35 -5.64
CA CYS A 304 -15.15 30.49 -4.80
C CYS A 304 -14.16 31.46 -5.48
N GLU A 305 -14.14 32.71 -5.03
CA GLU A 305 -13.25 33.75 -5.55
C GLU A 305 -11.82 33.60 -5.04
N ARG A 306 -11.64 33.01 -3.86
CA ARG A 306 -10.31 32.83 -3.25
C ARG A 306 -10.25 31.58 -2.39
N CYS A 307 -9.08 30.95 -2.36
CA CYS A 307 -8.77 29.78 -1.56
C CYS A 307 -7.44 30.01 -0.84
N SER A 308 -7.35 29.70 0.45
CA SER A 308 -6.12 29.84 1.23
C SER A 308 -5.90 28.55 2.04
N VAL A 309 -4.68 28.05 2.08
CA VAL A 309 -4.29 26.86 2.86
C VAL A 309 -3.14 27.21 3.76
N TYR A 310 -3.23 26.84 5.04
CA TYR A 310 -2.23 27.11 6.06
C TYR A 310 -1.75 25.77 6.63
N ILE A 311 -0.44 25.56 6.67
CA ILE A 311 0.20 24.37 7.25
C ILE A 311 0.80 24.75 8.59
N ILE A 312 0.51 23.96 9.63
CA ILE A 312 0.94 24.23 11.01
C ILE A 312 2.31 23.61 11.23
N ASP A 313 3.21 24.35 11.90
CA ASP A 313 4.52 23.85 12.30
C ASP A 313 4.39 22.92 13.51
N ASP A 314 4.80 21.66 13.35
CA ASP A 314 4.78 20.65 14.41
C ASP A 314 6.15 20.44 15.08
N THR A 315 7.21 21.11 14.61
CA THR A 315 8.61 20.81 14.99
C THR A 315 9.00 21.22 16.41
N MET A 316 8.16 21.97 17.11
CA MET A 316 8.39 22.42 18.49
C MET A 316 8.22 21.32 19.56
N GLU A 317 8.20 20.03 19.21
CA GLU A 317 8.33 18.91 20.17
C GLU A 317 9.79 18.63 20.57
N GLY A 318 10.77 19.07 19.75
CA GLY A 318 12.17 18.65 19.84
C GLY A 318 13.06 19.41 20.83
N GLU A 319 12.81 20.69 21.11
CA GLU A 319 13.76 21.51 21.90
C GLU A 319 13.54 21.43 23.42
N GLU A 320 12.31 21.30 23.90
CA GLU A 320 12.05 21.17 25.35
C GLU A 320 12.48 19.79 25.91
N HIS A 321 12.45 18.73 25.09
CA HIS A 321 12.98 17.42 25.49
C HIS A 321 14.52 17.37 25.51
N ALA A 322 15.20 18.15 24.67
CA ALA A 322 16.66 18.21 24.65
C ALA A 322 17.24 18.93 25.88
N ALA A 323 16.53 19.93 26.42
CA ALA A 323 16.94 20.63 27.65
C ALA A 323 16.74 19.78 28.92
N TYR A 324 15.77 18.86 28.92
CA TYR A 324 15.48 17.97 30.07
C TYR A 324 16.27 16.63 30.06
N GLN A 325 17.00 16.31 28.98
CA GLN A 325 17.71 15.04 28.82
C GLN A 325 19.21 15.07 29.15
N GLN A 326 19.79 16.22 29.53
CA GLN A 326 21.23 16.31 29.83
C GLN A 326 21.67 15.65 31.15
N HIS A 327 20.77 15.05 31.94
CA HIS A 327 21.10 14.54 33.29
C HIS A 327 20.65 13.09 33.57
N ARG A 328 20.54 12.20 32.55
CA ARG A 328 20.32 10.77 32.80
C ARG A 328 21.41 9.85 32.23
N ASN A 329 21.64 8.77 32.96
CA ASN A 329 22.64 7.73 32.73
C ASN A 329 22.27 6.91 31.45
N PRO A 330 23.22 6.48 30.59
CA PRO A 330 22.92 5.84 29.31
C PRO A 330 22.07 4.57 29.39
N VAL A 331 22.12 3.87 30.54
CA VAL A 331 21.37 2.63 30.79
C VAL A 331 19.87 2.89 31.01
N GLU A 332 19.47 4.08 31.48
CA GLU A 332 18.05 4.45 31.61
C GLU A 332 17.45 4.93 30.29
N MET A 333 18.27 5.42 29.34
CA MET A 333 17.82 5.77 27.98
C MET A 333 17.31 4.55 27.22
N MET A 334 18.01 3.40 27.32
CA MET A 334 17.58 2.15 26.66
C MET A 334 16.28 1.60 27.25
N ARG A 335 16.05 1.73 28.57
CA ARG A 335 14.79 1.31 29.20
C ARG A 335 13.61 2.24 28.89
N ALA A 336 13.87 3.49 28.54
CA ALA A 336 12.82 4.46 28.15
C ALA A 336 12.34 4.26 26.70
N GLN A 337 13.16 3.72 25.80
CA GLN A 337 12.80 3.47 24.40
C GLN A 337 11.76 2.34 24.22
N GLN A 338 11.58 1.47 25.23
CA GLN A 338 10.54 0.43 25.22
C GLN A 338 9.18 0.87 25.83
N ARG A 339 9.04 2.14 26.23
CA ARG A 339 7.76 2.73 26.65
C ARG A 339 7.49 4.04 25.93
N ILE A 340 7.28 3.96 24.62
CA ILE A 340 6.54 5.00 23.91
C ILE A 340 5.07 4.80 24.27
N SER A 341 4.63 5.41 25.38
CA SER A 341 3.21 5.55 25.65
C SER A 341 2.66 6.57 24.67
N VAL A 342 1.77 6.10 23.80
CA VAL A 342 0.78 6.89 23.08
C VAL A 342 0.17 7.95 24.01
N SER A 343 -0.04 9.16 23.48
CA SER A 343 -0.75 10.31 24.05
C SER A 343 0.12 11.39 24.70
N SER A 344 0.54 12.35 23.88
CA SER A 344 0.63 13.76 24.28
C SER A 344 0.31 14.62 23.07
N VAL A 345 -0.95 14.55 22.60
CA VAL A 345 -1.46 15.46 21.58
C VAL A 345 -1.36 16.88 22.15
N LYS A 346 -0.54 17.75 21.53
CA LYS A 346 -0.53 19.20 21.80
C LYS A 346 -1.97 19.70 21.74
N LYS A 347 -2.53 20.09 22.88
CA LYS A 347 -3.75 20.90 22.91
C LYS A 347 -3.29 22.35 22.81
N PHE A 348 -3.50 22.99 21.66
CA PHE A 348 -3.37 24.44 21.57
C PHE A 348 -4.47 25.06 22.44
N TYR A 349 -4.09 25.75 23.50
CA TYR A 349 -5.05 26.36 24.43
C TYR A 349 -5.48 27.75 23.96
N HIS A 350 -4.61 28.44 23.20
CA HIS A 350 -4.88 29.76 22.64
C HIS A 350 -4.52 29.85 21.15
N PRO A 351 -5.28 30.64 20.35
CA PRO A 351 -4.98 30.86 18.94
C PRO A 351 -3.60 31.46 18.66
N GLU A 352 -3.02 32.20 19.62
CA GLU A 352 -1.69 32.82 19.51
C GLU A 352 -0.54 31.80 19.54
N ASP A 353 -0.80 30.58 20.04
CA ASP A 353 0.19 29.50 20.12
C ASP A 353 0.43 28.80 18.76
N ILE A 354 -0.40 29.12 17.75
CA ILE A 354 -0.37 28.47 16.44
C ILE A 354 0.51 29.27 15.49
N VAL A 355 1.65 28.67 15.15
CA VAL A 355 2.56 29.16 14.12
C VAL A 355 2.33 28.38 12.82
N PHE A 356 2.06 29.11 11.74
CA PHE A 356 1.98 28.50 10.41
C PHE A 356 3.39 28.41 9.83
N GLU A 357 3.83 27.17 9.53
CA GLU A 357 5.10 26.91 8.83
C GLU A 357 5.08 27.51 7.42
N LYS A 358 3.96 27.27 6.73
CA LYS A 358 3.71 27.76 5.37
C LYS A 358 2.25 28.20 5.23
N ALA A 359 2.05 29.23 4.42
CA ALA A 359 0.73 29.66 4.00
C ALA A 359 0.71 29.82 2.49
N PHE A 360 -0.40 29.47 1.87
CA PHE A 360 -0.63 29.52 0.45
C PHE A 360 -1.93 30.25 0.18
N ASP A 361 -1.93 31.12 -0.82
CA ASP A 361 -3.08 31.96 -1.16
C ASP A 361 -3.30 32.06 -2.67
N LEU A 362 -4.51 31.72 -3.11
CA LEU A 362 -4.90 31.59 -4.52
C LEU A 362 -6.14 32.43 -4.81
N PHE A 363 -6.03 33.32 -5.80
CA PHE A 363 -7.12 34.17 -6.26
C PHE A 363 -7.68 33.68 -7.60
N ALA A 364 -9.01 33.69 -7.78
CA ALA A 364 -9.68 33.18 -8.99
C ALA A 364 -9.22 33.85 -10.29
N CYS A 365 -8.87 35.14 -10.22
CA CYS A 365 -8.40 35.89 -11.38
C CYS A 365 -6.93 35.60 -11.73
N ASP A 366 -6.16 35.01 -10.81
CA ASP A 366 -4.72 34.75 -10.93
C ASP A 366 -4.42 33.25 -10.70
N LYS A 367 -5.10 32.36 -11.43
CA LYS A 367 -4.96 30.89 -11.27
C LYS A 367 -3.54 30.35 -11.47
N GLU A 368 -2.65 31.12 -12.11
CA GLU A 368 -1.26 30.71 -12.39
C GLU A 368 -0.27 31.13 -11.30
N ASN A 369 -0.63 32.05 -10.40
CA ASN A 369 0.30 32.60 -9.40
C ASN A 369 -0.24 32.42 -7.97
N ILE A 370 0.18 31.33 -7.32
CA ILE A 370 -0.03 31.15 -5.88
C ILE A 370 0.95 32.03 -5.12
N LYS A 371 0.42 32.82 -4.18
CA LYS A 371 1.23 33.62 -3.27
C LYS A 371 1.54 32.82 -2.02
N ASN A 372 2.76 32.99 -1.52
CA ASN A 372 3.19 32.47 -0.22
C ASN A 372 3.37 33.65 0.75
N PRO A 373 2.35 33.99 1.56
CA PRO A 373 2.43 35.12 2.48
C PRO A 373 3.53 34.88 3.53
N SER A 374 4.29 35.93 3.86
CA SER A 374 5.27 35.85 4.94
C SER A 374 4.58 35.84 6.31
N THR A 375 5.30 35.43 7.35
CA THR A 375 4.80 35.48 8.74
C THR A 375 4.30 36.87 9.15
N LYS A 376 4.97 37.94 8.69
CA LYS A 376 4.54 39.32 8.94
C LYS A 376 3.21 39.67 8.23
N ASP A 377 2.98 39.11 7.05
CA ASP A 377 1.73 39.31 6.32
C ASP A 377 0.57 38.63 7.07
N LEU A 378 0.79 37.42 7.57
CA LEU A 378 -0.19 36.63 8.34
C LEU A 378 -0.60 37.24 9.68
N GLU A 379 0.26 38.05 10.30
CA GLU A 379 -0.08 38.82 11.52
C GLU A 379 -1.07 39.96 11.22
N SER A 380 -1.02 40.50 10.00
CA SER A 380 -1.87 41.62 9.58
C SER A 380 -3.21 41.19 8.99
N TRP A 381 -3.35 39.91 8.60
CA TRP A 381 -4.51 39.39 7.88
C TRP A 381 -5.59 38.82 8.82
N ASN A 382 -6.80 39.39 8.76
CA ASN A 382 -7.94 38.88 9.54
C ASN A 382 -8.30 37.43 9.20
N ASN A 383 -8.13 37.01 7.94
CA ASN A 383 -8.42 35.64 7.52
C ASN A 383 -7.49 34.63 8.23
N ALA A 384 -6.23 35.01 8.49
CA ALA A 384 -5.29 34.18 9.22
C ALA A 384 -5.68 34.05 10.71
N GLU A 385 -6.30 35.07 11.31
CA GLU A 385 -6.86 34.99 12.68
C GLU A 385 -8.02 34.00 12.76
N ILE A 386 -8.91 34.02 11.75
CA ILE A 386 -9.98 33.02 11.62
C ILE A 386 -9.38 31.62 11.46
N ALA A 387 -8.31 31.47 10.67
CA ALA A 387 -7.63 30.19 10.48
C ALA A 387 -7.06 29.67 11.80
N ARG A 388 -6.39 30.52 12.58
CA ARG A 388 -5.86 30.16 13.91
C ARG A 388 -6.97 29.73 14.87
N HIS A 389 -8.12 30.41 14.85
CA HIS A 389 -9.26 30.01 15.66
C HIS A 389 -9.74 28.60 15.31
N VAL A 390 -9.93 28.31 14.03
CA VAL A 390 -10.36 26.98 13.55
C VAL A 390 -9.31 25.92 13.83
N ALA A 391 -8.03 26.22 13.68
CA ALA A 391 -6.95 25.31 14.03
C ALA A 391 -6.95 24.96 15.54
N THR A 392 -7.31 25.92 16.39
CA THR A 392 -7.37 25.73 17.85
C THR A 392 -8.60 24.90 18.26
N THR A 393 -9.77 25.20 17.67
CA THR A 393 -11.02 24.53 18.06
C THR A 393 -11.20 23.17 17.40
N GLY A 394 -10.64 22.97 16.21
CA GLY A 394 -10.93 21.80 15.37
C GLY A 394 -12.34 21.80 14.79
N GLU A 395 -13.08 22.91 14.87
CA GLU A 395 -14.46 23.00 14.40
C GLU A 395 -14.56 23.76 13.08
N ILE A 396 -15.42 23.29 12.18
CA ILE A 396 -15.70 23.95 10.90
C ILE A 396 -16.44 25.26 11.17
N LEU A 397 -15.99 26.36 10.55
CA LEU A 397 -16.61 27.67 10.69
C LEU A 397 -17.16 28.15 9.35
N ASN A 398 -18.49 28.32 9.27
CA ASN A 398 -19.17 28.94 8.14
C ASN A 398 -19.71 30.32 8.55
N ILE A 399 -19.25 31.38 7.88
CA ILE A 399 -19.67 32.76 8.07
C ILE A 399 -20.46 33.18 6.82
N PRO A 400 -21.81 33.22 6.87
CA PRO A 400 -22.65 33.56 5.73
C PRO A 400 -22.49 35.01 5.27
N ASP A 401 -22.30 35.92 6.22
CA ASP A 401 -22.04 37.33 6.00
C ASP A 401 -21.12 37.83 7.12
N ILE A 402 -19.90 38.23 6.74
CA ILE A 402 -18.88 38.66 7.68
C ILE A 402 -19.10 40.08 8.21
N GLU A 403 -19.78 40.96 7.47
CA GLU A 403 -19.98 42.35 7.89
C GLU A 403 -20.94 42.44 9.09
N VAL A 404 -21.92 41.54 9.13
CA VAL A 404 -22.90 41.43 10.22
C VAL A 404 -22.47 40.51 11.36
N ASP A 405 -21.35 39.78 11.20
CA ASP A 405 -20.88 38.85 12.22
C ASP A 405 -20.36 39.59 13.47
N ALA A 406 -20.91 39.23 14.63
CA ALA A 406 -20.63 39.91 15.89
C ALA A 406 -19.17 39.79 16.37
N LYS A 407 -18.48 38.72 15.96
CA LYS A 407 -17.10 38.39 16.37
C LYS A 407 -16.10 38.85 15.32
N TRP A 408 -16.40 38.66 14.04
CA TRP A 408 -15.44 38.85 12.94
C TRP A 408 -15.68 40.11 12.08
N GLY A 409 -16.82 40.78 12.24
CA GLY A 409 -17.19 41.94 11.40
C GLY A 409 -16.62 43.30 11.80
N LYS A 410 -16.18 43.49 13.05
CA LYS A 410 -15.89 44.83 13.60
C LYS A 410 -14.56 45.47 13.18
N ASN A 411 -13.68 44.75 12.48
CA ASN A 411 -12.32 45.23 12.17
C ASN A 411 -11.79 44.71 10.82
N GLN A 412 -12.60 44.67 9.75
CA GLN A 412 -12.08 44.28 8.43
C GLN A 412 -10.91 45.18 8.00
N LYS A 413 -9.67 44.67 8.12
CA LYS A 413 -8.49 45.33 7.59
C LYS A 413 -8.42 45.03 6.09
N VAL A 414 -8.36 46.09 5.29
CA VAL A 414 -8.22 45.97 3.83
C VAL A 414 -6.87 45.30 3.54
N MET A 415 -6.88 44.23 2.74
CA MET A 415 -5.64 43.59 2.32
C MET A 415 -4.92 44.49 1.32
N ASN A 416 -3.65 44.79 1.58
CA ASN A 416 -2.85 45.73 0.78
C ASN A 416 -2.74 45.32 -0.71
N ASP A 417 -2.84 44.03 -1.02
CA ASP A 417 -2.60 43.48 -2.35
C ASP A 417 -3.80 43.60 -3.31
N TYR A 418 -5.03 43.64 -2.80
CA TYR A 418 -6.25 43.76 -3.60
C TYR A 418 -7.23 44.73 -2.92
N PRO A 419 -7.04 46.05 -3.06
CA PRO A 419 -7.82 47.06 -2.35
C PRO A 419 -9.32 47.04 -2.70
N GLU A 420 -9.71 46.44 -3.83
CA GLU A 420 -11.11 46.27 -4.24
C GLU A 420 -11.75 44.96 -3.74
N PHE A 421 -10.97 44.00 -3.23
CA PHE A 421 -11.49 42.72 -2.75
C PHE A 421 -11.98 42.81 -1.31
N LYS A 422 -13.25 42.46 -1.09
CA LYS A 422 -13.86 42.36 0.24
C LYS A 422 -14.34 40.94 0.50
N THR A 423 -14.01 40.41 1.66
CA THR A 423 -14.62 39.17 2.16
C THR A 423 -16.09 39.47 2.45
N ARG A 424 -17.01 38.74 1.81
CA ARG A 424 -18.46 38.74 2.10
C ARG A 424 -18.86 37.49 2.87
N SER A 425 -18.41 36.33 2.43
CA SER A 425 -18.71 35.03 3.04
C SER A 425 -17.46 34.17 3.09
N LEU A 426 -17.34 33.34 4.13
CA LEU A 426 -16.14 32.56 4.39
C LEU A 426 -16.48 31.20 4.98
N LEU A 427 -15.89 30.15 4.42
CA LEU A 427 -15.95 28.79 4.97
C LEU A 427 -14.52 28.33 5.29
N CYS A 428 -14.28 27.97 6.55
CA CYS A 428 -12.97 27.59 7.08
C CYS A 428 -13.04 26.19 7.70
N LEU A 429 -12.09 25.34 7.33
CA LEU A 429 -12.08 23.92 7.67
C LEU A 429 -10.71 23.49 8.20
N PRO A 430 -10.64 22.79 9.36
CA PRO A 430 -9.40 22.18 9.81
C PRO A 430 -9.06 20.95 8.95
N ILE A 431 -7.77 20.79 8.66
CA ILE A 431 -7.20 19.62 7.97
C ILE A 431 -6.59 18.71 9.03
N TYR A 432 -7.03 17.44 9.03
CA TYR A 432 -6.62 16.45 10.01
C TYR A 432 -5.61 15.44 9.46
N SER A 433 -4.68 15.00 10.30
CA SER A 433 -3.86 13.82 10.05
C SER A 433 -4.66 12.52 10.23
N SER A 434 -4.05 11.40 9.86
CA SER A 434 -4.56 10.05 10.16
C SER A 434 -4.78 9.79 11.66
N GLU A 435 -4.08 10.53 12.52
CA GLU A 435 -4.20 10.46 13.98
C GLU A 435 -5.20 11.47 14.56
N HIS A 436 -6.02 12.11 13.70
CA HIS A 436 -6.96 13.17 14.09
C HIS A 436 -6.30 14.41 14.73
N LYS A 437 -5.02 14.67 14.42
CA LYS A 437 -4.32 15.91 14.79
C LYS A 437 -4.56 16.98 13.73
N VAL A 438 -4.82 18.22 14.11
CA VAL A 438 -4.93 19.32 13.15
C VAL A 438 -3.52 19.65 12.63
N ILE A 439 -3.31 19.46 11.33
CA ILE A 439 -2.02 19.70 10.64
C ILE A 439 -2.06 20.95 9.75
N GLY A 440 -3.26 21.47 9.50
CA GLY A 440 -3.45 22.63 8.66
C GLY A 440 -4.89 23.13 8.67
N VAL A 441 -5.14 24.19 7.91
CA VAL A 441 -6.47 24.79 7.75
C VAL A 441 -6.67 25.19 6.30
N ALA A 442 -7.83 24.87 5.73
CA ALA A 442 -8.26 25.33 4.42
C ALA A 442 -9.37 26.36 4.56
N GLN A 443 -9.29 27.44 3.79
CA GLN A 443 -10.26 28.52 3.73
C GLN A 443 -10.72 28.74 2.30
N VAL A 444 -12.03 28.84 2.09
CA VAL A 444 -12.62 29.31 0.84
C VAL A 444 -13.46 30.54 1.10
N ILE A 445 -13.28 31.54 0.24
CA ILE A 445 -13.81 32.88 0.44
C ILE A 445 -14.65 33.26 -0.77
N ASN A 446 -15.84 33.80 -0.50
CA ASN A 446 -16.79 34.35 -1.46
C ASN A 446 -17.22 33.37 -2.56
N LYS A 447 -18.45 32.87 -2.49
CA LYS A 447 -19.01 32.03 -3.57
C LYS A 447 -19.35 32.85 -4.80
N ILE A 448 -18.91 32.45 -6.00
CA ILE A 448 -19.03 33.21 -7.26
C ILE A 448 -20.49 33.62 -7.59
N ASN A 449 -21.48 32.83 -7.16
CA ASN A 449 -22.90 33.12 -7.38
C ASN A 449 -23.49 34.14 -6.37
N ASN A 450 -22.65 34.77 -5.54
CA ASN A 450 -23.02 35.75 -4.51
C ASN A 450 -23.98 35.22 -3.43
N GLN A 451 -24.08 33.91 -3.24
CA GLN A 451 -24.84 33.28 -2.17
C GLN A 451 -23.91 32.84 -1.03
N PRO A 452 -24.41 32.70 0.22
CA PRO A 452 -23.64 32.10 1.29
C PRO A 452 -23.37 30.60 1.03
N PHE A 453 -22.34 30.05 1.68
CA PHE A 453 -22.08 28.61 1.64
C PHE A 453 -23.19 27.86 2.39
N ASN A 454 -23.76 26.85 1.74
CA ASN A 454 -24.85 26.04 2.29
C ASN A 454 -24.32 24.71 2.89
N ASN A 455 -25.21 23.94 3.53
CA ASN A 455 -24.82 22.67 4.15
C ASN A 455 -24.23 21.64 3.17
N ASN A 456 -24.63 21.69 1.90
CA ASN A 456 -24.05 20.81 0.88
C ASN A 456 -22.61 21.22 0.55
N ASP A 457 -22.31 22.52 0.51
CA ASP A 457 -20.95 23.04 0.33
C ASP A 457 -20.05 22.61 1.49
N ILE A 458 -20.55 22.69 2.73
CA ILE A 458 -19.84 22.23 3.95
C ILE A 458 -19.50 20.75 3.84
N ASN A 459 -20.49 19.89 3.59
CA ASN A 459 -20.30 18.44 3.52
C ASN A 459 -19.30 18.03 2.42
N ILE A 460 -19.33 18.74 1.29
CA ILE A 460 -18.40 18.50 0.17
C ILE A 460 -16.99 18.93 0.55
N PHE A 461 -16.83 20.10 1.19
CA PHE A 461 -15.53 20.61 1.60
C PHE A 461 -14.91 19.76 2.71
N GLU A 462 -15.72 19.27 3.64
CA GLU A 462 -15.30 18.36 4.70
C GLU A 462 -14.80 17.02 4.14
N ALA A 463 -15.58 16.40 3.24
CA ALA A 463 -15.14 15.18 2.56
C ALA A 463 -13.82 15.39 1.79
N PHE A 464 -13.65 16.56 1.17
CA PHE A 464 -12.42 16.93 0.48
C PHE A 464 -11.25 17.18 1.44
N GLY A 465 -11.50 17.78 2.60
CA GLY A 465 -10.52 18.02 3.66
C GLY A 465 -9.85 16.75 4.19
N ILE A 466 -10.58 15.63 4.24
CA ILE A 466 -10.03 14.31 4.61
C ILE A 466 -8.95 13.88 3.61
N PHE A 467 -9.20 14.02 2.30
CA PHE A 467 -8.21 13.67 1.28
C PHE A 467 -7.01 14.61 1.28
N CYS A 468 -7.23 15.89 1.55
CA CYS A 468 -6.15 16.86 1.71
C CYS A 468 -5.22 16.48 2.87
N GLY A 469 -5.80 16.09 4.01
CA GLY A 469 -5.04 15.67 5.19
C GLY A 469 -4.17 14.44 4.93
N LEU A 470 -4.76 13.40 4.32
CA LEU A 470 -4.01 12.21 3.92
C LEU A 470 -2.91 12.52 2.90
N GLY A 471 -3.19 13.37 1.90
CA GLY A 471 -2.21 13.80 0.91
C GLY A 471 -1.03 14.52 1.56
N ILE A 472 -1.31 15.54 2.37
CA ILE A 472 -0.30 16.37 3.04
C ILE A 472 0.57 15.53 3.96
N CYS A 473 -0.03 14.67 4.81
CA CYS A 473 0.74 13.78 5.69
C CYS A 473 1.69 12.86 4.90
N ASN A 474 1.19 12.21 3.84
CA ASN A 474 2.01 11.29 3.06
C ASN A 474 3.18 12.01 2.39
N THR A 475 2.96 13.21 1.85
CA THR A 475 4.02 13.99 1.21
C THR A 475 5.04 14.50 2.22
N GLN A 476 4.63 14.97 3.40
CA GLN A 476 5.55 15.36 4.47
C GLN A 476 6.42 14.18 4.93
N MET A 477 5.82 13.01 5.17
CA MET A 477 6.56 11.80 5.53
C MET A 477 7.58 11.39 4.46
N TYR A 478 7.20 11.49 3.18
CA TYR A 478 8.08 11.18 2.07
C TYR A 478 9.27 12.17 1.99
N GLU A 479 9.03 13.47 2.14
CA GLU A 479 10.08 14.49 2.16
C GLU A 479 11.08 14.26 3.31
N GLU A 480 10.60 13.92 4.51
CA GLU A 480 11.45 13.59 5.66
C GLU A 480 12.30 12.34 5.41
N ALA A 481 11.70 11.29 4.84
CA ALA A 481 12.43 10.08 4.47
C ALA A 481 13.54 10.36 3.45
N VAL A 482 13.27 11.17 2.42
CA VAL A 482 14.27 11.58 1.42
C VAL A 482 15.40 12.39 2.07
N LYS A 483 15.09 13.32 2.97
CA LYS A 483 16.11 14.08 3.74
C LYS A 483 16.97 13.16 4.61
N LEU A 484 16.38 12.17 5.27
CA LEU A 484 17.11 11.18 6.06
C LEU A 484 18.03 10.30 5.20
N MET A 485 17.54 9.84 4.03
CA MET A 485 18.35 9.08 3.08
C MET A 485 19.53 9.90 2.56
N ALA A 486 19.32 11.19 2.25
CA ALA A 486 20.41 12.09 1.84
C ALA A 486 21.46 12.28 2.94
N LYS A 487 21.02 12.48 4.20
CA LYS A 487 21.93 12.56 5.36
C LYS A 487 22.72 11.26 5.54
N GLN A 488 22.08 10.10 5.40
CA GLN A 488 22.73 8.80 5.48
C GLN A 488 23.77 8.63 4.36
N SER A 489 23.45 9.02 3.12
CA SER A 489 24.37 8.97 1.99
C SER A 489 25.64 9.80 2.24
N VAL A 490 25.48 11.03 2.74
CA VAL A 490 26.62 11.90 3.09
C VAL A 490 27.45 11.27 4.22
N ALA A 491 26.81 10.70 5.24
CA ALA A 491 27.52 10.02 6.32
C ALA A 491 28.35 8.82 5.81
N LEU A 492 27.79 8.01 4.92
CA LEU A 492 28.50 6.88 4.29
C LEU A 492 29.67 7.35 3.43
N GLU A 493 29.54 8.45 2.70
CA GLU A 493 30.62 9.04 1.92
C GLU A 493 31.79 9.48 2.83
N VAL A 494 31.49 10.16 3.94
CA VAL A 494 32.50 10.55 4.93
C VAL A 494 33.18 9.32 5.55
N LEU A 495 32.42 8.28 5.89
CA LEU A 495 32.98 7.03 6.40
C LEU A 495 33.88 6.34 5.37
N SER A 496 33.50 6.33 4.09
CA SER A 496 34.30 5.73 3.00
C SER A 496 35.66 6.44 2.82
N TYR A 497 35.70 7.76 3.02
CA TYR A 497 36.94 8.53 2.98
C TYR A 497 37.91 8.10 4.09
N HIS A 498 37.39 7.92 5.31
CA HIS A 498 38.19 7.45 6.44
C HIS A 498 38.55 5.96 6.33
N ALA A 499 37.74 5.15 5.65
CA ALA A 499 38.04 3.75 5.36
C ALA A 499 39.13 3.57 4.31
N THR A 500 39.31 4.50 3.39
CA THR A 500 40.27 4.39 2.29
C THR A 500 41.72 4.64 2.74
N ALA A 501 42.68 3.92 2.15
CA ALA A 501 44.11 4.12 2.37
C ALA A 501 44.59 5.49 1.87
N GLN A 502 45.57 6.08 2.56
CA GLN A 502 46.11 7.37 2.14
C GLN A 502 46.88 7.24 0.82
N GLN A 503 46.81 8.30 0.00
CA GLN A 503 47.49 8.32 -1.30
C GLN A 503 49.02 8.20 -1.16
N GLU A 504 49.60 8.78 -0.11
CA GLU A 504 51.04 8.69 0.17
C GLU A 504 51.49 7.24 0.46
N GLU A 505 50.76 6.52 1.30
CA GLU A 505 51.02 5.10 1.61
C GLU A 505 50.88 4.23 0.36
N THR A 506 49.86 4.48 -0.46
CA THR A 506 49.66 3.80 -1.74
C THR A 506 50.85 4.01 -2.67
N MET A 507 51.33 5.25 -2.80
CA MET A 507 52.49 5.56 -3.66
C MET A 507 53.79 4.96 -3.14
N LYS A 508 53.94 4.86 -1.81
CA LYS A 508 55.08 4.18 -1.18
C LYS A 508 55.08 2.68 -1.49
N LEU A 509 53.93 2.02 -1.34
CA LEU A 509 53.78 0.59 -1.65
C LEU A 509 53.97 0.31 -3.15
N LYS A 510 53.41 1.15 -4.02
CA LYS A 510 53.58 1.07 -5.49
C LYS A 510 55.05 1.11 -5.93
N LYS A 511 55.90 1.87 -5.21
CA LYS A 511 57.34 1.96 -5.49
C LYS A 511 58.17 0.87 -4.80
N ALA A 512 57.57 0.10 -3.90
CA ALA A 512 58.29 -0.90 -3.13
C ALA A 512 58.68 -2.11 -4.00
N VAL A 513 59.86 -2.67 -3.74
CA VAL A 513 60.29 -3.90 -4.40
C VAL A 513 59.56 -5.07 -3.77
N ILE A 514 58.78 -5.81 -4.57
CA ILE A 514 58.01 -6.98 -4.13
C ILE A 514 58.89 -8.24 -4.24
N PRO A 515 59.30 -8.88 -3.14
CA PRO A 515 60.13 -10.09 -3.20
C PRO A 515 59.42 -11.27 -3.85
N LYS A 516 60.18 -12.26 -4.32
CA LYS A 516 59.65 -13.49 -4.93
C LYS A 516 58.89 -14.35 -3.90
N ALA A 517 57.93 -15.14 -4.36
CA ALA A 517 57.11 -16.02 -3.51
C ALA A 517 57.95 -16.99 -2.65
N SER A 518 59.09 -17.46 -3.16
CA SER A 518 60.02 -18.34 -2.42
C SER A 518 60.65 -17.68 -1.20
N LYS A 519 60.82 -16.34 -1.18
CA LYS A 519 61.37 -15.64 -0.01
C LYS A 519 60.45 -15.75 1.20
N TYR A 520 59.14 -15.74 0.96
CA TYR A 520 58.12 -15.80 2.00
C TYR A 520 57.56 -17.21 2.22
N ASN A 521 58.00 -18.22 1.45
CA ASN A 521 57.40 -19.56 1.45
C ASN A 521 55.87 -19.58 1.18
N LEU A 522 55.38 -18.75 0.25
CA LEU A 522 53.92 -18.63 0.00
C LEU A 522 53.25 -19.90 -0.55
N TYR A 523 54.02 -20.83 -1.13
CA TYR A 523 53.51 -22.11 -1.66
C TYR A 523 53.50 -23.23 -0.62
N GLY A 524 54.04 -23.00 0.59
CA GLY A 524 54.12 -24.01 1.65
C GLY A 524 52.84 -24.09 2.46
N PHE A 525 52.38 -25.32 2.74
CA PHE A 525 51.28 -25.55 3.69
C PHE A 525 51.73 -25.26 5.14
N ASP A 526 53.02 -25.36 5.42
CA ASP A 526 53.69 -25.08 6.68
C ASP A 526 54.04 -23.59 6.90
N PHE A 527 53.53 -22.70 6.04
CA PHE A 527 53.74 -21.26 6.13
C PHE A 527 53.37 -20.68 7.51
N SER A 528 54.17 -19.70 7.97
CA SER A 528 53.94 -18.92 9.19
C SER A 528 54.26 -17.45 8.94
N ASP A 529 53.36 -16.56 9.38
CA ASP A 529 53.53 -15.11 9.24
C ASP A 529 54.16 -14.44 10.47
N PHE A 530 54.36 -15.15 11.58
CA PHE A 530 54.98 -14.60 12.80
C PHE A 530 56.35 -13.92 12.55
N PRO A 531 57.24 -14.43 11.66
CA PRO A 531 58.49 -13.75 11.36
C PRO A 531 58.34 -12.51 10.45
N LEU A 532 57.16 -12.27 9.90
CA LEU A 532 56.90 -11.23 8.90
C LEU A 532 56.39 -9.94 9.56
N SER A 533 56.85 -8.81 9.04
CA SER A 533 56.25 -7.52 9.40
C SER A 533 54.91 -7.31 8.69
N ASP A 534 54.12 -6.35 9.15
CA ASP A 534 52.87 -5.97 8.48
C ASP A 534 53.09 -5.54 7.02
N ASP A 535 54.19 -4.84 6.75
CA ASP A 535 54.60 -4.46 5.39
C ASP A 535 54.97 -5.69 4.53
N ASP A 536 55.60 -6.71 5.12
CA ASP A 536 55.88 -7.97 4.43
C ASP A 536 54.59 -8.73 4.09
N THR A 537 53.59 -8.75 4.97
CA THR A 537 52.29 -9.39 4.66
C THR A 537 51.57 -8.71 3.51
N VAL A 538 51.56 -7.37 3.46
CA VAL A 538 50.98 -6.60 2.33
C VAL A 538 51.72 -6.90 1.02
N LYS A 539 53.06 -6.94 1.05
CA LYS A 539 53.87 -7.34 -0.12
C LYS A 539 53.65 -8.80 -0.51
N GLY A 540 53.43 -9.68 0.46
CA GLY A 540 53.07 -11.08 0.26
C GLY A 540 51.74 -11.20 -0.48
N THR A 541 50.74 -10.42 -0.09
CA THR A 541 49.44 -10.35 -0.80
C THR A 541 49.62 -9.90 -2.24
N ILE A 542 50.35 -8.81 -2.49
CA ILE A 542 50.66 -8.37 -3.86
C ILE A 542 51.34 -9.50 -4.64
N ARG A 543 52.30 -10.18 -4.03
CA ARG A 543 53.00 -11.30 -4.67
C ARG A 543 52.03 -12.41 -5.04
N MET A 544 51.06 -12.79 -4.20
CA MET A 544 50.04 -13.78 -4.55
C MET A 544 49.25 -13.39 -5.80
N PHE A 545 48.81 -12.12 -5.91
CA PHE A 545 48.11 -11.61 -7.11
C PHE A 545 48.99 -11.56 -8.37
N LEU A 546 50.31 -11.38 -8.21
CA LEU A 546 51.25 -11.43 -9.32
C LEU A 546 51.49 -12.86 -9.80
N GLU A 547 51.58 -13.84 -8.89
CA GLU A 547 51.73 -15.26 -9.24
C GLU A 547 50.46 -15.83 -9.91
N THR A 548 49.30 -15.21 -9.71
CA THR A 548 48.04 -15.64 -10.34
C THR A 548 47.79 -15.09 -11.74
N ASP A 549 48.61 -14.13 -12.20
CA ASP A 549 48.45 -13.43 -13.49
C ASP A 549 47.08 -12.72 -13.69
N ILE A 550 46.29 -12.58 -12.62
CA ILE A 550 44.99 -11.87 -12.62
C ILE A 550 45.15 -10.42 -13.09
N MET A 551 46.28 -9.80 -12.73
CA MET A 551 46.61 -8.42 -13.10
C MET A 551 46.63 -8.21 -14.61
N SER A 552 47.30 -9.09 -15.35
CA SER A 552 47.42 -9.01 -16.80
C SER A 552 46.10 -9.35 -17.48
N GLN A 553 45.43 -10.40 -17.00
CA GLN A 553 44.21 -10.92 -17.63
C GLN A 553 43.02 -9.96 -17.50
N PHE A 554 42.81 -9.40 -16.31
CA PHE A 554 41.67 -8.52 -16.02
C PHE A 554 42.05 -7.03 -16.06
N HIS A 555 43.27 -6.71 -16.51
CA HIS A 555 43.77 -5.34 -16.66
C HIS A 555 43.64 -4.51 -15.38
N VAL A 556 43.91 -5.14 -14.22
CA VAL A 556 43.79 -4.48 -12.91
C VAL A 556 44.94 -3.47 -12.75
N PRO A 557 44.69 -2.16 -12.58
CA PRO A 557 45.77 -1.20 -12.39
C PRO A 557 46.54 -1.49 -11.11
N TYR A 558 47.87 -1.56 -11.20
CA TYR A 558 48.73 -1.88 -10.04
C TYR A 558 48.53 -0.93 -8.86
N GLU A 559 48.31 0.36 -9.14
CA GLU A 559 48.03 1.36 -8.10
C GLU A 559 46.70 1.10 -7.38
N VAL A 560 45.65 0.71 -8.12
CA VAL A 560 44.33 0.40 -7.56
C VAL A 560 44.43 -0.85 -6.67
N LEU A 561 45.18 -1.87 -7.09
CA LEU A 561 45.46 -3.05 -6.25
C LEU A 561 46.19 -2.68 -4.96
N CYS A 562 47.25 -1.86 -5.04
CA CYS A 562 47.99 -1.41 -3.86
C CYS A 562 47.08 -0.64 -2.89
N ARG A 563 46.25 0.27 -3.41
CA ARG A 563 45.30 1.06 -2.60
C ARG A 563 44.28 0.15 -1.94
N TRP A 564 43.68 -0.76 -2.71
CA TRP A 564 42.66 -1.69 -2.22
C TRP A 564 43.21 -2.59 -1.10
N ILE A 565 44.41 -3.19 -1.26
CA ILE A 565 45.01 -4.02 -0.20
C ILE A 565 45.24 -3.23 1.09
N LEU A 566 45.75 -1.99 0.97
CA LEU A 566 45.96 -1.13 2.14
C LEU A 566 44.63 -0.73 2.79
N SER A 567 43.60 -0.42 2.00
CA SER A 567 42.26 -0.10 2.49
C SER A 567 41.66 -1.30 3.22
N VAL A 568 41.72 -2.51 2.65
CA VAL A 568 41.27 -3.75 3.31
C VAL A 568 42.00 -3.94 4.64
N LYS A 569 43.34 -3.87 4.66
CA LYS A 569 44.13 -3.97 5.89
C LYS A 569 43.71 -2.94 6.95
N LYS A 570 43.49 -1.69 6.55
CA LYS A 570 43.11 -0.59 7.44
C LYS A 570 41.74 -0.81 8.10
N ASN A 571 40.85 -1.55 7.44
CA ASN A 571 39.49 -1.84 7.92
C ASN A 571 39.39 -3.12 8.77
N TYR A 572 40.51 -3.83 9.00
CA TYR A 572 40.57 -4.82 10.08
C TYR A 572 40.78 -4.13 11.42
N ARG A 573 39.98 -4.51 12.41
CA ARG A 573 40.12 -4.00 13.77
C ARG A 573 41.34 -4.60 14.46
N PRO A 574 41.94 -3.89 15.44
CA PRO A 574 43.04 -4.41 16.25
C PRO A 574 42.51 -5.35 17.35
N VAL A 575 41.81 -6.42 16.95
CA VAL A 575 41.35 -7.49 17.84
C VAL A 575 42.38 -8.62 17.93
N THR A 576 42.27 -9.44 18.97
CA THR A 576 43.28 -10.41 19.37
C THR A 576 43.56 -11.46 18.28
N TYR A 577 42.53 -12.02 17.65
CA TYR A 577 42.67 -13.05 16.61
C TYR A 577 42.12 -12.63 15.25
N HIS A 578 40.85 -12.20 15.16
CA HIS A 578 40.19 -11.88 13.87
C HIS A 578 40.63 -10.52 13.29
N ASN A 579 41.93 -10.41 13.00
CA ASN A 579 42.60 -9.22 12.48
C ASN A 579 43.21 -9.48 11.09
N TRP A 580 43.92 -8.49 10.54
CA TRP A 580 44.55 -8.59 9.21
C TRP A 580 45.45 -9.82 9.03
N ARG A 581 46.15 -10.27 10.08
CA ARG A 581 47.06 -11.43 9.99
C ARG A 581 46.28 -12.72 9.74
N HIS A 582 45.13 -12.89 10.38
CA HIS A 582 44.22 -14.01 10.11
C HIS A 582 43.78 -14.00 8.65
N ALA A 583 43.23 -12.89 8.16
CA ALA A 583 42.77 -12.76 6.76
C ALA A 583 43.89 -13.03 5.74
N PHE A 584 45.11 -12.56 6.00
CA PHE A 584 46.28 -12.85 5.17
C PHE A 584 46.64 -14.35 5.15
N ASN A 585 46.63 -15.02 6.30
CA ASN A 585 46.87 -16.47 6.39
C ASN A 585 45.78 -17.28 5.68
N VAL A 586 44.50 -16.89 5.80
CA VAL A 586 43.39 -17.52 5.07
C VAL A 586 43.59 -17.39 3.56
N ALA A 587 43.95 -16.20 3.08
CA ALA A 587 44.25 -15.98 1.67
C ALA A 587 45.49 -16.76 1.19
N GLN A 588 46.53 -16.88 2.01
CA GLN A 588 47.73 -17.67 1.72
C GLN A 588 47.42 -19.17 1.66
N THR A 589 46.58 -19.69 2.55
CA THR A 589 46.12 -21.08 2.50
C THR A 589 45.29 -21.33 1.24
N MET A 590 44.38 -20.41 0.87
CA MET A 590 43.61 -20.51 -0.37
C MET A 590 44.53 -20.54 -1.61
N PHE A 591 45.50 -19.64 -1.67
CA PHE A 591 46.53 -19.64 -2.72
C PHE A 591 47.28 -20.98 -2.78
N THR A 592 47.70 -21.51 -1.64
CA THR A 592 48.41 -22.79 -1.57
C THR A 592 47.54 -23.96 -2.03
N MET A 593 46.27 -24.03 -1.61
CA MET A 593 45.32 -25.06 -2.06
C MET A 593 45.07 -24.99 -3.56
N LEU A 594 44.97 -23.79 -4.13
CA LEU A 594 44.75 -23.61 -5.57
C LEU A 594 45.96 -24.04 -6.40
N TYR A 595 47.18 -23.66 -6.01
CA TYR A 595 48.38 -23.87 -6.80
C TYR A 595 49.15 -25.14 -6.40
N THR A 596 49.55 -25.27 -5.14
CA THR A 596 50.26 -26.46 -4.63
C THR A 596 49.31 -27.66 -4.55
N GLY A 597 48.08 -27.44 -4.08
CA GLY A 597 47.00 -28.45 -4.05
C GLY A 597 46.35 -28.72 -5.41
N LYS A 598 46.76 -28.01 -6.47
CA LYS A 598 46.29 -28.15 -7.87
C LYS A 598 44.78 -28.05 -8.08
N ILE A 599 44.03 -27.47 -7.14
CA ILE A 599 42.57 -27.30 -7.26
C ILE A 599 42.21 -26.25 -8.32
N LYS A 600 43.13 -25.33 -8.67
CA LYS A 600 42.92 -24.27 -9.68
C LYS A 600 42.29 -24.78 -10.98
N LYS A 601 42.58 -26.02 -11.39
CA LYS A 601 42.05 -26.63 -12.63
C LYS A 601 40.51 -26.75 -12.67
N VAL A 602 39.84 -26.68 -11.51
CA VAL A 602 38.37 -26.75 -11.40
C VAL A 602 37.72 -25.40 -11.65
N PHE A 603 38.43 -24.31 -11.39
CA PHE A 603 37.90 -22.94 -11.40
C PHE A 603 38.38 -22.14 -12.60
N THR A 604 37.57 -21.18 -13.00
CA THR A 604 37.96 -20.12 -13.92
C THR A 604 38.85 -19.10 -13.21
N GLU A 605 39.61 -18.33 -13.98
CA GLU A 605 40.48 -17.28 -13.43
C GLU A 605 39.67 -16.20 -12.69
N LEU A 606 38.42 -15.95 -13.12
CA LEU A 606 37.49 -15.03 -12.46
C LEU A 606 37.05 -15.55 -11.09
N GLU A 607 36.77 -16.84 -10.97
CA GLU A 607 36.42 -17.46 -9.68
C GLU A 607 37.62 -17.47 -8.74
N VAL A 608 38.83 -17.76 -9.24
CA VAL A 608 40.07 -17.66 -8.45
C VAL A 608 40.30 -16.24 -7.95
N PHE A 609 40.05 -15.24 -8.80
CA PHE A 609 40.12 -13.83 -8.40
C PHE A 609 39.12 -13.52 -7.28
N GLY A 610 37.86 -13.92 -7.44
CA GLY A 610 36.83 -13.73 -6.43
C GLY A 610 37.15 -14.41 -5.10
N LEU A 611 37.69 -15.64 -5.13
CA LEU A 611 38.05 -16.40 -3.92
C LEU A 611 39.18 -15.76 -3.11
N LEU A 612 40.25 -15.28 -3.77
CA LEU A 612 41.36 -14.61 -3.09
C LEU A 612 40.88 -13.28 -2.45
N VAL A 613 40.02 -12.55 -3.16
CA VAL A 613 39.41 -11.32 -2.64
C VAL A 613 38.50 -11.62 -1.46
N ALA A 614 37.66 -12.66 -1.55
CA ALA A 614 36.80 -13.09 -0.45
C ALA A 614 37.60 -13.48 0.79
N CYS A 615 38.69 -14.25 0.66
CA CYS A 615 39.55 -14.63 1.78
C CYS A 615 40.12 -13.42 2.52
N LEU A 616 40.55 -12.39 1.78
CA LEU A 616 41.08 -11.16 2.37
C LEU A 616 40.00 -10.30 3.04
N CYS A 617 38.73 -10.49 2.70
CA CYS A 617 37.63 -9.63 3.14
C CYS A 617 36.65 -10.29 4.13
N HIS A 618 36.78 -11.60 4.37
CA HIS A 618 35.75 -12.36 5.06
C HIS A 618 35.46 -11.94 6.50
N ASP A 619 36.42 -11.29 7.17
CA ASP A 619 36.35 -10.83 8.57
C ASP A 619 36.53 -9.31 8.69
N LEU A 620 36.23 -8.54 7.64
CA LEU A 620 36.35 -7.08 7.66
C LEU A 620 35.49 -6.45 8.77
N ASP A 621 36.05 -5.53 9.55
CA ASP A 621 35.36 -4.90 10.69
C ASP A 621 34.92 -5.89 11.80
N HIS A 622 35.52 -7.09 11.90
CA HIS A 622 35.21 -8.04 12.98
C HIS A 622 35.47 -7.45 14.38
N ARG A 623 34.51 -7.60 15.29
CA ARG A 623 34.44 -6.87 16.57
C ARG A 623 34.97 -7.67 17.78
N GLY A 624 35.44 -8.89 17.55
CA GLY A 624 35.86 -9.82 18.61
C GLY A 624 34.69 -10.51 19.33
N THR A 625 33.51 -10.51 18.70
CA THR A 625 32.29 -11.12 19.25
C THR A 625 31.57 -11.90 18.17
N ASN A 626 31.02 -13.06 18.50
CA ASN A 626 30.31 -13.91 17.54
C ASN A 626 28.83 -13.52 17.28
N ASN A 627 28.20 -14.17 16.30
CA ASN A 627 26.79 -13.99 15.93
C ASN A 627 25.82 -14.16 17.12
N ALA A 628 26.08 -15.12 18.01
CA ALA A 628 25.23 -15.35 19.19
C ALA A 628 25.24 -14.17 20.16
N PHE A 629 26.40 -13.53 20.36
CA PHE A 629 26.51 -12.31 21.16
C PHE A 629 25.73 -11.16 20.50
N GLN A 630 25.88 -10.97 19.19
CA GLN A 630 25.18 -9.91 18.44
C GLN A 630 23.66 -10.03 18.61
N SER A 631 23.10 -11.24 18.46
CA SER A 631 21.67 -11.50 18.69
C SER A 631 21.25 -11.30 20.14
N LYS A 632 22.04 -11.74 21.13
CA LYS A 632 21.71 -11.52 22.55
C LYS A 632 21.73 -10.04 22.95
N SER A 633 22.59 -9.25 22.31
CA SER A 633 22.76 -7.82 22.59
C SER A 633 21.77 -6.91 21.87
N ASP A 634 20.85 -7.45 21.05
CA ASP A 634 19.96 -6.70 20.14
C ASP A 634 20.73 -5.63 19.34
N SER A 635 21.91 -6.00 18.82
CA SER A 635 22.76 -5.03 18.12
C SER A 635 22.08 -4.54 16.83
N PRO A 636 22.42 -3.33 16.35
CA PRO A 636 21.89 -2.84 15.07
C PRO A 636 22.17 -3.77 13.89
N LEU A 637 23.28 -4.53 13.94
CA LEU A 637 23.59 -5.54 12.93
C LEU A 637 22.62 -6.72 12.99
N ALA A 638 22.28 -7.21 14.19
CA ALA A 638 21.31 -8.28 14.38
C ALA A 638 19.88 -7.86 13.99
N MET A 639 19.54 -6.58 14.14
CA MET A 639 18.27 -6.03 13.65
C MET A 639 18.24 -5.90 12.12
N LEU A 640 19.39 -5.60 11.50
CA LEU A 640 19.51 -5.45 10.05
C LEU A 640 19.53 -6.80 9.31
N TYR A 641 20.28 -7.77 9.84
CA TYR A 641 20.47 -9.09 9.23
C TYR A 641 19.87 -10.20 10.11
N GLY A 642 18.97 -10.99 9.53
CA GLY A 642 18.29 -12.07 10.27
C GLY A 642 19.09 -13.36 10.46
N THR A 643 20.08 -13.65 9.61
CA THR A 643 20.93 -14.86 9.68
C THR A 643 22.35 -14.52 9.23
N SER A 644 23.36 -15.20 9.79
CA SER A 644 24.79 -14.96 9.45
C SER A 644 25.13 -13.47 9.50
N THR A 645 24.78 -12.84 10.63
CA THR A 645 24.74 -11.38 10.81
C THR A 645 26.09 -10.73 10.52
N MET A 646 27.17 -11.29 11.07
CA MET A 646 28.52 -10.76 10.87
C MET A 646 29.00 -11.01 9.44
N GLU A 647 28.72 -12.17 8.85
CA GLU A 647 29.19 -12.50 7.50
C GLU A 647 28.54 -11.61 6.42
N HIS A 648 27.26 -11.24 6.56
CA HIS A 648 26.64 -10.23 5.70
C HIS A 648 27.29 -8.86 5.89
N HIS A 649 27.58 -8.47 7.13
CA HIS A 649 28.29 -7.21 7.42
C HIS A 649 29.67 -7.18 6.77
N HIS A 650 30.45 -8.28 6.84
CA HIS A 650 31.76 -8.40 6.20
C HIS A 650 31.67 -8.26 4.67
N PHE A 651 30.65 -8.86 4.05
CA PHE A 651 30.39 -8.71 2.62
C PHE A 651 30.02 -7.27 2.24
N ASP A 652 29.09 -6.63 2.96
CA ASP A 652 28.69 -5.25 2.67
C ASP A 652 29.85 -4.27 2.88
N HIS A 653 30.70 -4.50 3.88
CA HIS A 653 31.92 -3.72 4.12
C HIS A 653 32.94 -3.89 2.98
N CYS A 654 33.05 -5.11 2.42
CA CYS A 654 33.85 -5.36 1.21
C CYS A 654 33.32 -4.56 0.00
N ILE A 655 32.01 -4.56 -0.22
CA ILE A 655 31.37 -3.79 -1.30
C ILE A 655 31.56 -2.28 -1.11
N MET A 656 31.48 -1.77 0.13
CA MET A 656 31.77 -0.38 0.44
C MET A 656 33.20 0.00 0.03
N ILE A 657 34.20 -0.82 0.37
CA ILE A 657 35.59 -0.58 -0.03
C ILE A 657 35.73 -0.63 -1.55
N LEU A 658 35.13 -1.61 -2.24
CA LEU A 658 35.19 -1.72 -3.70
C LEU A 658 34.54 -0.53 -4.42
N ASN A 659 33.47 0.03 -3.87
CA ASN A 659 32.80 1.22 -4.41
C ASN A 659 33.50 2.55 -4.05
N SER A 660 34.48 2.52 -3.15
CA SER A 660 35.26 3.71 -2.78
C SER A 660 36.21 4.10 -3.91
N GLU A 661 36.42 5.40 -4.10
CA GLU A 661 37.15 5.94 -5.26
C GLU A 661 38.57 5.34 -5.41
N GLY A 662 38.82 4.72 -6.56
CA GLY A 662 40.10 4.11 -6.92
C GLY A 662 40.50 2.88 -6.09
N ASN A 663 39.56 2.22 -5.41
CA ASN A 663 39.73 0.90 -4.79
C ASN A 663 39.10 -0.23 -5.61
N ASN A 664 38.33 0.09 -6.66
CA ASN A 664 37.63 -0.91 -7.46
C ASN A 664 38.59 -1.72 -8.35
N ILE A 665 39.10 -2.83 -7.81
CA ILE A 665 39.93 -3.79 -8.56
C ILE A 665 39.19 -4.53 -9.68
N PHE A 666 37.86 -4.40 -9.75
CA PHE A 666 37.00 -4.99 -10.78
C PHE A 666 36.56 -3.98 -11.85
N GLN A 667 37.10 -2.76 -11.84
CA GLN A 667 36.63 -1.64 -12.69
C GLN A 667 36.64 -1.89 -14.21
N HIS A 668 37.45 -2.83 -14.70
CA HIS A 668 37.54 -3.16 -16.13
C HIS A 668 36.78 -4.44 -16.51
N LEU A 669 36.09 -5.08 -15.55
CA LEU A 669 35.21 -6.20 -15.86
C LEU A 669 33.96 -5.70 -16.59
N ASN A 670 33.46 -6.51 -17.52
CA ASN A 670 32.14 -6.25 -18.10
C ASN A 670 31.04 -6.51 -17.03
N PRO A 671 29.81 -5.99 -17.23
CA PRO A 671 28.74 -6.13 -16.24
C PRO A 671 28.35 -7.57 -15.90
N GLU A 672 28.55 -8.53 -16.81
CA GLU A 672 28.25 -9.94 -16.56
C GLU A 672 29.29 -10.59 -15.64
N ASP A 673 30.57 -10.37 -15.92
CA ASP A 673 31.68 -10.87 -15.10
C ASP A 673 31.72 -10.19 -13.73
N TYR A 674 31.40 -8.90 -13.66
CA TYR A 674 31.21 -8.20 -12.39
C TYR A 674 30.12 -8.88 -11.55
N ARG A 675 28.95 -9.16 -12.13
CA ARG A 675 27.87 -9.87 -11.41
C ARG A 675 28.31 -11.26 -10.94
N LYS A 676 29.03 -12.02 -11.78
CA LYS A 676 29.53 -13.35 -11.43
C LYS A 676 30.53 -13.30 -10.28
N VAL A 677 31.51 -12.39 -10.33
CA VAL A 677 32.52 -12.29 -9.27
C VAL A 677 31.90 -11.84 -7.96
N ILE A 678 30.96 -10.89 -7.96
CA ILE A 678 30.25 -10.47 -6.74
C ILE A 678 29.47 -11.64 -6.12
N LYS A 679 28.79 -12.47 -6.94
CA LYS A 679 28.12 -13.68 -6.44
C LYS A 679 29.10 -14.69 -5.81
N VAL A 680 30.31 -14.82 -6.38
CA VAL A 680 31.38 -15.66 -5.80
C VAL A 680 31.85 -15.09 -4.47
N LEU A 681 32.04 -13.76 -4.37
CA LEU A 681 32.42 -13.09 -3.13
C LEU A 681 31.38 -13.33 -2.03
N GLU A 682 30.11 -13.03 -2.32
CA GLU A 682 28.99 -13.20 -1.38
C GLU A 682 28.91 -14.64 -0.90
N SER A 683 28.86 -15.60 -1.83
CA SER A 683 28.75 -17.01 -1.49
C SER A 683 29.96 -17.52 -0.70
N ALA A 684 31.16 -17.02 -0.96
CA ALA A 684 32.37 -17.44 -0.28
C ALA A 684 32.41 -16.87 1.14
N ILE A 685 32.22 -15.56 1.31
CA ILE A 685 32.22 -14.89 2.62
C ILE A 685 31.12 -15.48 3.51
N LEU A 686 29.89 -15.64 3.01
CA LEU A 686 28.82 -16.26 3.82
C LEU A 686 29.14 -17.71 4.21
N SER A 687 29.97 -18.44 3.44
CA SER A 687 30.32 -19.83 3.77
C SER A 687 31.36 -19.96 4.88
N THR A 688 31.89 -18.86 5.44
CA THR A 688 32.70 -18.91 6.67
C THR A 688 31.85 -19.16 7.91
N ASP A 689 30.54 -18.88 7.86
CA ASP A 689 29.62 -19.25 8.93
C ASP A 689 29.52 -20.78 9.06
N LEU A 690 29.95 -21.29 10.22
CA LEU A 690 29.92 -22.71 10.53
C LEU A 690 28.51 -23.32 10.47
N ALA A 691 27.44 -22.54 10.69
CA ALA A 691 26.07 -23.02 10.52
C ALA A 691 25.79 -23.40 9.06
N LEU A 692 26.29 -22.61 8.10
CA LEU A 692 26.17 -22.91 6.68
C LEU A 692 27.09 -24.06 6.26
N TYR A 693 28.28 -24.19 6.87
CA TYR A 693 29.15 -25.35 6.69
C TYR A 693 28.42 -26.67 7.03
N PHE A 694 27.78 -26.79 8.20
CA PHE A 694 27.07 -28.01 8.57
C PHE A 694 25.92 -28.35 7.63
N LYS A 695 25.23 -27.32 7.10
CA LYS A 695 24.18 -27.49 6.09
C LYS A 695 24.71 -28.00 4.75
N LYS A 696 25.89 -27.52 4.31
CA LYS A 696 26.49 -27.86 3.01
C LYS A 696 27.33 -29.14 3.03
N ARG A 697 27.94 -29.49 4.17
CA ARG A 697 28.87 -30.63 4.32
C ARG A 697 28.29 -31.95 3.81
N GLY A 698 27.07 -32.29 4.19
CA GLY A 698 26.44 -33.56 3.77
C GLY A 698 26.19 -33.64 2.25
N GLY A 699 26.00 -32.49 1.59
CA GLY A 699 25.94 -32.43 0.13
C GLY A 699 27.30 -32.68 -0.52
N PHE A 700 28.36 -32.07 0.04
CA PHE A 700 29.73 -32.27 -0.44
C PHE A 700 30.23 -33.70 -0.21
N GLU A 701 29.93 -34.32 0.93
CA GLU A 701 30.29 -35.71 1.22
C GLU A 701 29.69 -36.69 0.20
N LYS A 702 28.43 -36.47 -0.20
CA LYS A 702 27.78 -37.24 -1.28
C LYS A 702 28.47 -37.04 -2.62
N LEU A 703 28.89 -35.80 -2.93
CA LEU A 703 29.60 -35.47 -4.17
C LEU A 703 30.99 -36.11 -4.23
N VAL A 704 31.72 -36.16 -3.11
CA VAL A 704 33.01 -36.86 -3.04
C VAL A 704 32.81 -38.37 -3.17
N SER A 705 31.82 -38.92 -2.47
CA SER A 705 31.51 -40.36 -2.46
C SER A 705 31.00 -40.90 -3.80
N SER A 706 30.36 -40.08 -4.63
CA SER A 706 29.86 -40.49 -5.96
C SER A 706 31.00 -40.77 -6.96
N GLY A 707 32.25 -40.38 -6.63
CA GLY A 707 33.41 -40.54 -7.50
C GLY A 707 33.42 -39.59 -8.70
N GLU A 708 32.54 -38.58 -8.72
CA GLU A 708 32.40 -37.64 -9.83
C GLU A 708 33.69 -36.83 -10.04
N ARG A 709 34.28 -36.96 -11.23
CA ARG A 709 35.59 -36.36 -11.57
C ARG A 709 35.51 -35.00 -12.25
N LYS A 710 34.34 -34.60 -12.71
CA LYS A 710 34.12 -33.34 -13.43
C LYS A 710 33.13 -32.49 -12.66
N TRP A 711 33.59 -31.37 -12.11
CA TRP A 711 32.76 -30.40 -11.39
C TRP A 711 32.47 -29.23 -12.32
N GLU A 712 31.74 -29.55 -13.40
CA GLU A 712 31.36 -28.57 -14.43
C GLU A 712 30.09 -27.82 -14.02
N ASP A 713 29.27 -28.38 -13.13
CA ASP A 713 28.05 -27.75 -12.64
C ASP A 713 28.34 -26.69 -11.56
N ASP A 714 27.57 -25.60 -11.60
CA ASP A 714 27.72 -24.47 -10.69
C ASP A 714 27.50 -24.85 -9.22
N ASN A 715 26.62 -25.82 -8.95
CA ASN A 715 26.30 -26.25 -7.59
C ASN A 715 27.47 -27.00 -6.93
N SER A 716 28.11 -27.94 -7.63
CA SER A 716 29.29 -28.64 -7.17
C SER A 716 30.46 -27.69 -6.95
N LYS A 717 30.64 -26.71 -7.85
CA LYS A 717 31.64 -25.66 -7.66
C LYS A 717 31.34 -24.80 -6.45
N GLU A 718 30.09 -24.42 -6.22
CA GLU A 718 29.68 -23.67 -5.03
C GLU A 718 29.94 -24.44 -3.73
N LEU A 719 29.61 -25.73 -3.71
CA LEU A 719 29.91 -26.60 -2.57
C LEU A 719 31.41 -26.70 -2.31
N LEU A 720 32.22 -26.91 -3.36
CA LEU A 720 33.68 -26.90 -3.22
C LEU A 720 34.18 -25.55 -2.69
N ARG A 721 33.75 -24.42 -3.27
CA ARG A 721 34.14 -23.08 -2.82
C ARG A 721 33.84 -22.88 -1.34
N GLY A 722 32.64 -23.26 -0.91
CA GLY A 722 32.24 -23.17 0.50
C GLY A 722 33.13 -24.01 1.40
N MET A 723 33.38 -25.28 1.05
CA MET A 723 34.25 -26.17 1.83
C MET A 723 35.70 -25.69 1.86
N MET A 724 36.22 -25.18 0.73
CA MET A 724 37.56 -24.59 0.66
C MET A 724 37.68 -23.35 1.52
N MET A 725 36.65 -22.49 1.51
CA MET A 725 36.63 -21.29 2.34
C MET A 725 36.69 -21.66 3.83
N THR A 726 35.82 -22.57 4.30
CA THR A 726 35.86 -23.06 5.68
C THR A 726 37.21 -23.71 6.01
N ALA A 727 37.76 -24.51 5.09
CA ALA A 727 39.06 -25.16 5.29
C ALA A 727 40.24 -24.16 5.38
N CYS A 728 40.16 -23.04 4.67
CA CYS A 728 41.14 -21.95 4.74
C CYS A 728 40.99 -21.16 6.03
N ASP A 729 39.76 -20.87 6.44
CA ASP A 729 39.43 -20.14 7.66
C ASP A 729 39.97 -20.86 8.92
N VAL A 730 39.71 -22.17 9.04
CA VAL A 730 40.22 -22.96 10.16
C VAL A 730 41.64 -23.51 9.96
N SER A 731 42.39 -23.01 8.96
CA SER A 731 43.67 -23.59 8.55
C SER A 731 44.81 -23.49 9.56
N ALA A 732 44.68 -22.63 10.58
CA ALA A 732 45.66 -22.51 11.66
C ALA A 732 45.93 -23.86 12.37
N ILE A 733 44.91 -24.74 12.44
CA ILE A 733 45.04 -26.06 13.07
C ILE A 733 45.92 -27.03 12.29
N THR A 734 46.27 -26.72 11.06
CA THR A 734 47.09 -27.59 10.18
C THR A 734 48.57 -27.22 10.21
N LYS A 735 48.91 -26.08 10.83
CA LYS A 735 50.27 -25.53 10.88
C LYS A 735 51.16 -26.32 11.86
N PRO A 736 52.49 -26.17 11.80
CA PRO A 736 53.39 -26.77 12.79
C PRO A 736 52.98 -26.44 14.24
N TRP A 737 53.27 -27.35 15.17
CA TRP A 737 52.81 -27.27 16.56
C TRP A 737 53.13 -25.93 17.23
N GLU A 738 54.32 -25.38 16.99
CA GLU A 738 54.78 -24.13 17.57
C GLU A 738 53.94 -22.93 17.11
N VAL A 739 53.44 -22.98 15.88
CA VAL A 739 52.55 -21.97 15.30
C VAL A 739 51.13 -22.18 15.81
N GLN A 740 50.66 -23.43 15.78
CA GLN A 740 49.32 -23.78 16.23
C GLN A 740 49.10 -23.39 17.68
N GLN A 741 50.06 -23.66 18.57
CA GLN A 741 49.96 -23.37 20.00
C GLN A 741 49.75 -21.88 20.24
N GLN A 742 50.53 -21.03 19.57
CA GLN A 742 50.40 -19.57 19.68
C GLN A 742 49.05 -19.09 19.15
N VAL A 743 48.59 -19.62 18.01
CA VAL A 743 47.28 -19.25 17.46
C VAL A 743 46.15 -19.69 18.39
N ALA A 744 46.21 -20.88 18.96
CA ALA A 744 45.19 -21.36 19.91
C ALA A 744 45.13 -20.47 21.17
N GLU A 745 46.26 -19.95 21.64
CA GLU A 745 46.29 -18.98 22.73
C GLU A 745 45.61 -17.66 22.35
N LEU A 746 45.85 -17.13 21.14
CA LEU A 746 45.18 -15.91 20.64
C LEU A 746 43.67 -16.09 20.52
N VAL A 747 43.22 -17.20 19.91
CA VAL A 747 41.80 -17.52 19.76
C VAL A 747 41.13 -17.65 21.12
N SER A 748 41.77 -18.36 22.05
CA SER A 748 41.23 -18.55 23.40
C SER A 748 41.15 -17.24 24.17
N ALA A 749 42.16 -16.38 24.05
CA ALA A 749 42.15 -15.05 24.66
C ALA A 749 40.98 -14.21 24.15
N GLU A 750 40.70 -14.22 22.85
CA GLU A 750 39.55 -13.49 22.29
C GLU A 750 38.20 -14.06 22.79
N PHE A 751 38.05 -15.39 22.88
CA PHE A 751 36.85 -16.00 23.46
C PHE A 751 36.68 -15.66 24.94
N PHE A 752 37.77 -15.55 25.71
CA PHE A 752 37.71 -15.13 27.11
C PHE A 752 37.34 -13.65 27.24
N GLU A 753 37.83 -12.78 26.35
CA GLU A 753 37.42 -11.37 26.29
C GLU A 753 35.91 -11.24 26.01
N GLN A 754 35.38 -12.02 25.05
CA GLN A 754 33.93 -12.08 24.82
C GLN A 754 33.19 -12.62 26.06
N GLY A 755 33.68 -13.68 26.69
CA GLY A 755 33.06 -14.27 27.88
C GLY A 755 32.97 -13.30 29.06
N ASP A 756 33.99 -12.47 29.25
CA ASP A 756 34.00 -11.43 30.27
C ASP A 756 32.98 -10.32 29.95
N LEU A 757 32.85 -9.93 28.68
CA LEU A 757 31.79 -9.02 28.23
C LEU A 757 30.40 -9.62 28.48
N GLU A 758 30.22 -10.92 28.23
CA GLU A 758 28.96 -11.61 28.50
C GLU A 758 28.64 -11.63 30.01
N LYS A 759 29.63 -11.87 30.88
CA LYS A 759 29.47 -11.79 32.34
C LYS A 759 29.07 -10.39 32.82
N GLU A 760 29.56 -9.33 32.16
CA GLU A 760 29.27 -7.94 32.53
C GLU A 760 27.91 -7.46 32.05
N HIS A 761 27.52 -7.84 30.82
CA HIS A 761 26.32 -7.31 30.15
C HIS A 761 25.09 -8.21 30.30
N PHE A 762 25.27 -9.51 30.61
CA PHE A 762 24.19 -10.47 30.74
C PHE A 762 24.25 -11.20 32.09
N ASP A 763 23.08 -11.44 32.71
CA ASP A 763 22.98 -12.19 33.98
C ASP A 763 23.29 -13.70 33.82
N ALA A 764 23.48 -14.18 32.59
CA ALA A 764 23.83 -15.56 32.29
C ALA A 764 25.36 -15.70 32.13
N GLY A 765 25.98 -16.58 32.92
CA GLY A 765 27.42 -16.86 32.79
C GLY A 765 27.78 -17.45 31.42
N PRO A 766 29.01 -17.22 30.93
CA PRO A 766 29.44 -17.67 29.61
C PRO A 766 29.55 -19.19 29.56
N ILE A 767 29.49 -19.74 28.35
CA ILE A 767 29.77 -21.14 28.11
C ILE A 767 31.22 -21.47 28.49
N ALA A 768 31.51 -22.74 28.81
CA ALA A 768 32.84 -23.17 29.28
C ALA A 768 33.99 -22.77 28.34
N MET A 769 33.73 -22.72 27.03
CA MET A 769 34.71 -22.30 26.01
C MET A 769 35.15 -20.84 26.14
N MET A 770 34.29 -19.98 26.68
CA MET A 770 34.53 -18.55 26.87
C MET A 770 34.82 -18.21 28.35
N ASP A 771 34.88 -19.22 29.22
CA ASP A 771 35.11 -19.02 30.64
C ASP A 771 36.60 -19.15 30.98
N ARG A 772 37.24 -18.02 31.32
CA ARG A 772 38.66 -17.95 31.65
C ARG A 772 39.04 -18.85 32.85
N ASP A 773 38.07 -19.15 33.72
CA ASP A 773 38.24 -20.02 34.89
C ASP A 773 38.35 -21.51 34.54
N LYS A 774 37.99 -21.90 33.31
CA LYS A 774 38.03 -23.29 32.80
C LYS A 774 39.14 -23.52 31.77
N LYS A 775 40.23 -22.75 31.89
CA LYS A 775 41.38 -22.82 30.97
C LYS A 775 42.02 -24.22 30.92
N ASP A 776 41.93 -24.98 32.01
CA ASP A 776 42.39 -26.37 32.10
C ASP A 776 41.62 -27.34 31.19
N GLU A 777 40.37 -27.02 30.83
CA GLU A 777 39.58 -27.80 29.87
C GLU A 777 39.92 -27.50 28.40
N LEU A 778 40.77 -26.49 28.12
CA LEU A 778 41.09 -26.05 26.76
C LEU A 778 41.61 -27.18 25.84
N PRO A 779 42.54 -28.07 26.26
CA PRO A 779 42.98 -29.18 25.41
C PRO A 779 41.82 -30.08 24.96
N LYS A 780 40.89 -30.38 25.86
CA LYS A 780 39.71 -31.21 25.56
C LYS A 780 38.78 -30.51 24.57
N MET A 781 38.59 -29.20 24.71
CA MET A 781 37.77 -28.41 23.80
C MET A 781 38.40 -28.32 22.40
N GLN A 782 39.72 -28.16 22.31
CA GLN A 782 40.45 -28.18 21.05
C GLN A 782 40.32 -29.54 20.34
N VAL A 783 40.49 -30.66 21.04
CA VAL A 783 40.27 -32.00 20.46
C VAL A 783 38.84 -32.14 19.93
N GLY A 784 37.84 -31.67 20.68
CA GLY A 784 36.43 -31.67 20.24
C GLY A 784 36.19 -30.83 18.97
N PHE A 785 36.79 -29.64 18.88
CA PHE A 785 36.72 -28.78 17.70
C PHE A 785 37.39 -29.44 16.47
N ILE A 786 38.57 -30.02 16.68
CA ILE A 786 39.32 -30.76 15.64
C ILE A 786 38.48 -31.90 15.09
N ASP A 787 37.90 -32.74 15.95
CA ASP A 787 37.11 -33.91 15.56
C ASP A 787 35.77 -33.54 14.89
N GLY A 788 35.12 -32.48 15.39
CA GLY A 788 33.81 -32.07 14.91
C GLY A 788 33.86 -31.35 13.55
N ILE A 789 34.86 -30.47 13.36
CA ILE A 789 34.87 -29.47 12.28
C ILE A 789 36.07 -29.64 11.36
N CYS A 790 37.29 -29.60 11.91
CA CYS A 790 38.53 -29.54 11.10
C CYS A 790 38.82 -30.86 10.37
N MET A 791 38.89 -31.97 11.11
CA MET A 791 39.22 -33.28 10.56
C MET A 791 38.30 -33.70 9.41
N PRO A 792 36.97 -33.55 9.52
CA PRO A 792 36.10 -33.93 8.43
C PRO A 792 36.29 -33.15 7.14
N VAL A 793 36.50 -31.82 7.20
CA VAL A 793 36.67 -31.03 5.98
C VAL A 793 37.99 -31.37 5.28
N TYR A 794 39.09 -31.52 6.03
CA TYR A 794 40.37 -31.91 5.44
C TYR A 794 40.37 -33.33 4.90
N LYS A 795 39.66 -34.25 5.56
CA LYS A 795 39.50 -35.62 5.07
C LYS A 795 38.79 -35.62 3.71
N LEU A 796 37.61 -35.00 3.61
CA LEU A 796 36.86 -34.91 2.35
C LEU A 796 37.66 -34.23 1.24
N LEU A 797 38.40 -33.16 1.55
CA LEU A 797 39.26 -32.48 0.58
C LEU A 797 40.42 -33.38 0.13
N SER A 798 41.09 -34.08 1.06
CA SER A 798 42.23 -34.96 0.75
C SER A 798 41.84 -36.23 -0.02
N GLU A 799 40.64 -36.77 0.22
CA GLU A 799 40.09 -37.90 -0.53
C GLU A 799 39.93 -37.55 -2.01
N LYS A 800 39.63 -36.28 -2.30
CA LYS A 800 39.47 -35.78 -3.66
C LYS A 800 40.75 -35.24 -4.28
N PHE A 801 41.54 -34.51 -3.49
CA PHE A 801 42.74 -33.80 -3.89
C PHE A 801 43.91 -34.26 -3.02
N GLU A 802 44.63 -35.28 -3.49
CA GLU A 802 45.72 -35.93 -2.76
C GLU A 802 46.82 -34.92 -2.36
N GLU A 803 47.06 -33.90 -3.19
CA GLU A 803 48.04 -32.84 -2.90
C GLU A 803 47.69 -31.96 -1.69
N VAL A 804 46.46 -32.03 -1.17
CA VAL A 804 46.00 -31.32 0.03
C VAL A 804 46.15 -32.17 1.30
N ALA A 805 46.50 -33.46 1.17
CA ALA A 805 46.74 -34.36 2.30
C ALA A 805 47.70 -33.82 3.39
N PRO A 806 48.72 -32.98 3.10
CA PRO A 806 49.54 -32.36 4.14
C PRO A 806 48.73 -31.58 5.20
N MET A 807 47.59 -30.98 4.82
CA MET A 807 46.71 -30.29 5.77
C MET A 807 46.03 -31.28 6.73
N LEU A 808 45.56 -32.43 6.22
CA LEU A 808 45.00 -33.50 7.04
C LEU A 808 46.06 -34.05 8.01
N HIS A 809 47.25 -34.38 7.52
CA HIS A 809 48.34 -34.89 8.37
C HIS A 809 48.79 -33.85 9.42
N GLY A 810 48.76 -32.55 9.08
CA GLY A 810 49.00 -31.47 10.03
C GLY A 810 47.95 -31.45 11.15
N CYS A 811 46.68 -31.54 10.77
CA CYS A 811 45.56 -31.60 11.70
C CYS A 811 45.64 -32.82 12.63
N GLU A 812 45.96 -34.01 12.10
CA GLU A 812 46.12 -35.25 12.88
C GLU A 812 47.26 -35.14 13.90
N ARG A 813 48.43 -34.64 13.48
CA ARG A 813 49.57 -34.45 14.41
C ARG A 813 49.24 -33.48 15.54
N ASN A 814 48.53 -32.39 15.24
CA ASN A 814 48.13 -31.43 16.27
C ASN A 814 47.04 -32.00 17.19
N ARG A 815 46.12 -32.81 16.66
CA ARG A 815 45.14 -33.56 17.47
C ARG A 815 45.82 -34.46 18.50
N ASP A 816 46.85 -35.19 18.08
CA ASP A 816 47.61 -36.07 18.98
C ASP A 816 48.33 -35.27 20.05
N LYS A 817 48.96 -34.14 19.68
CA LYS A 817 49.59 -33.21 20.63
C LYS A 817 48.60 -32.65 21.66
N TRP A 818 47.42 -32.23 21.23
CA TRP A 818 46.38 -31.77 22.15
C TRP A 818 45.88 -32.89 23.07
N THR A 819 45.82 -34.12 22.57
CA THR A 819 45.45 -35.30 23.37
C THR A 819 46.51 -35.61 24.44
N GLU A 820 47.80 -35.47 24.11
CA GLU A 820 48.92 -35.61 25.06
C GLU A 820 48.85 -34.59 26.21
N LEU A 821 48.29 -33.40 25.96
CA LEU A 821 48.14 -32.34 26.96
C LEU A 821 46.91 -32.50 27.86
N MET A 822 46.04 -33.48 27.59
CA MET A 822 44.88 -33.73 28.45
C MET A 822 45.33 -34.34 29.79
N PRO A 823 44.80 -33.86 30.94
CA PRO A 823 45.16 -34.40 32.24
C PRO A 823 44.81 -35.90 32.35
N ASP A 824 45.78 -36.67 32.84
CA ASP A 824 45.68 -38.12 33.00
C ASP A 824 44.61 -38.45 34.06
N ARG A 825 43.62 -39.28 33.73
CA ARG A 825 42.48 -39.64 34.62
C ARG A 825 42.85 -40.40 35.90
N ARG A 826 44.14 -40.49 36.25
CA ARG A 826 44.65 -41.24 37.40
C ARG A 826 44.61 -40.48 38.73
N ASP A 827 44.39 -39.17 38.71
CA ASP A 827 44.42 -38.31 39.91
C ASP A 827 43.07 -37.64 40.27
N GLU A 828 41.93 -38.23 39.90
CA GLU A 828 40.65 -37.88 40.54
C GLU A 828 40.40 -38.75 41.78
N PRO A 829 40.23 -38.18 42.99
CA PRO A 829 39.89 -38.96 44.18
C PRO A 829 38.48 -39.52 44.02
N LYS A 830 38.38 -40.86 43.96
CA LYS A 830 37.11 -41.61 44.04
C LYS A 830 36.36 -41.20 45.32
N LYS A 831 35.36 -40.32 45.21
CA LYS A 831 34.36 -40.14 46.25
C LYS A 831 33.49 -41.40 46.31
N GLN A 832 33.73 -42.23 47.32
CA GLN A 832 32.81 -43.27 47.78
C GLN A 832 31.51 -42.64 48.25
N ASN A 833 30.38 -43.22 47.80
CA ASN A 833 29.09 -43.37 48.49
C ASN A 833 28.22 -44.15 47.48
N GLY A 834 27.84 -45.42 47.63
CA GLY A 834 27.54 -46.16 48.84
C GLY A 834 26.04 -46.07 49.14
N GLN A 835 25.18 -46.83 48.44
CA GLN A 835 24.03 -47.54 49.04
C GLN A 835 23.23 -48.40 48.03
N THR A 836 23.44 -49.69 48.23
CA THR A 836 22.60 -50.88 48.15
C THR A 836 21.10 -50.76 47.82
N LEU A 837 20.65 -51.65 46.93
CA LEU A 837 19.27 -52.10 46.71
C LEU A 837 18.66 -52.77 47.95
N THR A 838 17.39 -52.49 48.26
CA THR A 838 16.41 -53.50 48.74
C THR A 838 14.95 -53.10 48.43
N LYS A 839 14.15 -54.13 48.20
CA LYS A 839 12.71 -54.16 47.85
C LYS A 839 11.78 -53.96 49.04
N ASP A 840 10.50 -53.79 48.70
CA ASP A 840 9.26 -54.11 49.44
C ASP A 840 8.54 -52.98 50.22
N GLY A 841 7.33 -52.63 49.73
CA GLY A 841 6.10 -52.97 50.48
C GLY A 841 5.36 -51.92 51.33
N ASN A 842 4.80 -50.87 50.71
CA ASN A 842 3.44 -50.29 50.91
C ASN A 842 2.95 -49.77 52.31
N PRO A 843 1.83 -48.98 52.41
CA PRO A 843 1.77 -47.67 53.08
C PRO A 843 0.88 -47.66 54.35
N PRO A 844 0.59 -46.50 54.98
CA PRO A 844 -0.77 -45.95 54.84
C PRO A 844 -0.90 -44.41 54.98
N GLY A 845 -2.03 -43.86 54.52
CA GLY A 845 -2.59 -42.63 55.12
C GLY A 845 -3.26 -41.63 54.19
N GLU A 846 -4.48 -41.96 53.76
CA GLU A 846 -5.42 -41.11 53.01
C GLU A 846 -5.66 -39.71 53.63
N ARG A 847 -5.86 -38.71 52.76
CA ARG A 847 -7.17 -38.03 52.67
C ARG A 847 -7.33 -37.28 51.35
N THR A 848 -8.32 -37.76 50.60
CA THR A 848 -8.89 -37.24 49.37
C THR A 848 -9.71 -35.97 49.61
N LYS A 849 -9.75 -35.08 48.61
CA LYS A 849 -10.99 -34.52 48.05
C LYS A 849 -10.74 -33.81 46.71
N ASN A 850 -11.10 -34.53 45.64
CA ASN A 850 -11.85 -34.16 44.43
C ASN A 850 -11.46 -32.93 43.60
N GLY A 851 -11.15 -33.21 42.32
CA GLY A 851 -11.20 -32.29 41.19
C GLY A 851 -10.51 -32.91 39.97
N ASP A 852 -11.30 -33.55 39.10
CA ASP A 852 -10.97 -34.29 37.87
C ASP A 852 -10.10 -33.53 36.82
N PRO A 853 -9.55 -34.22 35.79
CA PRO A 853 -8.12 -34.22 35.48
C PRO A 853 -7.69 -33.24 34.37
N PRO A 854 -6.41 -32.82 34.32
CA PRO A 854 -5.79 -32.32 33.10
C PRO A 854 -5.31 -33.50 32.23
N PRO A 855 -5.38 -33.39 30.89
CA PRO A 855 -5.03 -34.46 29.97
C PRO A 855 -3.51 -34.69 29.87
N GLN A 856 -3.20 -35.93 29.50
CA GLN A 856 -1.89 -36.54 29.29
C GLN A 856 -0.85 -35.63 28.62
N GLN A 857 0.27 -35.39 29.31
CA GLN A 857 1.53 -35.01 28.69
C GLN A 857 2.21 -36.28 28.16
N THR A 858 2.15 -36.47 26.84
CA THR A 858 3.06 -37.33 26.10
C THR A 858 4.32 -36.53 25.76
N ASN A 859 5.48 -37.16 26.00
CA ASN A 859 6.80 -36.74 25.54
C ASN A 859 6.79 -36.28 24.07
N SER A 860 7.28 -35.08 23.80
CA SER A 860 7.90 -34.73 22.52
C SER A 860 8.71 -33.44 22.63
N SER A 861 9.98 -33.53 22.23
CA SER A 861 10.91 -32.43 21.97
C SER A 861 10.26 -31.25 21.23
N PRO A 862 10.63 -29.98 21.52
CA PRO A 862 10.24 -28.86 20.69
C PRO A 862 11.46 -28.35 19.90
N ALA A 863 11.59 -28.78 18.65
CA ALA A 863 12.36 -28.09 17.63
C ALA A 863 11.89 -28.55 16.25
N GLU A 864 10.71 -28.11 15.81
CA GLU A 864 10.35 -28.02 14.39
C GLU A 864 9.00 -27.31 14.21
N VAL A 865 8.96 -26.42 13.21
CA VAL A 865 7.82 -25.72 12.58
C VAL A 865 7.29 -24.46 13.27
N VAL A 866 7.64 -23.27 12.73
CA VAL A 866 6.72 -22.42 11.92
C VAL A 866 7.55 -21.51 10.99
N ALA A 867 7.57 -21.84 9.71
CA ALA A 867 7.75 -20.90 8.61
C ALA A 867 7.02 -21.48 7.40
N ASP A 868 5.69 -21.36 7.41
CA ASP A 868 4.89 -21.53 6.19
C ASP A 868 3.56 -20.79 6.35
N ASN A 869 3.49 -19.59 5.77
CA ASN A 869 2.28 -18.96 5.24
C ASN A 869 2.63 -17.57 4.71
N ASN A 870 2.89 -17.47 3.41
CA ASN A 870 2.39 -16.40 2.53
C ASN A 870 2.97 -16.54 1.12
N ASN A 871 2.39 -17.44 0.31
CA ASN A 871 2.29 -17.19 -1.13
C ASN A 871 1.31 -18.15 -1.81
N LYS A 872 0.06 -17.73 -1.97
CA LYS A 872 -0.87 -18.27 -2.97
C LYS A 872 -2.04 -17.29 -3.13
N MET A 873 -2.03 -16.51 -4.21
CA MET A 873 -3.21 -16.12 -5.02
C MET A 873 -2.80 -15.07 -6.07
N LEU A 874 -2.05 -15.47 -7.09
CA LEU A 874 -1.98 -14.77 -8.38
C LEU A 874 -1.58 -15.79 -9.46
N ASN A 875 -2.58 -16.42 -10.10
CA ASN A 875 -2.64 -16.72 -11.53
C ASN A 875 -3.73 -17.74 -11.86
N GLY A 876 -4.64 -17.36 -12.76
CA GLY A 876 -5.46 -18.30 -13.53
C GLY A 876 -6.79 -17.72 -13.98
N GLY A 877 -6.89 -17.33 -15.26
CA GLY A 877 -8.19 -17.12 -15.92
C GLY A 877 -8.17 -16.14 -17.09
N ARG A 878 -7.53 -16.53 -18.20
CA ARG A 878 -8.00 -16.16 -19.54
C ARG A 878 -9.07 -17.19 -19.91
N ASP A 879 -10.28 -16.71 -20.17
CA ASP A 879 -11.22 -17.16 -21.19
C ASP A 879 -12.22 -16.03 -21.45
#